data_AF-A0A7K3UGS2-F1
#
_entry.id   AF-A0A7K3UGS2-F1
#
_cell.length_a   1.000
_cell.length_b   1.000
_cell.length_c   1.000
_cell.angle_alpha   90.00
_cell.angle_beta   90.00
_cell.angle_gamma   90.00
#
_symmetry.space_group_name_H-M   'P 1'
#
loop_
_entity.id
_entity.type
_entity.pdbx_description
1 polymer ?
#
loop_
_entity_poly.entity_id
_entity_poly.type
_entity_poly.pdbx_seq_one_letter_code
_entity_poly.pdbx_strand_id
1 'polypeptide(L)'
;MPKFHNAWRLCAYLLTAAAILLSIGVAHAAITQESSRRVALVIGNSVYKTLPSLPNPANDVEEVAATLRAAGFDVTIGINVDRIGLEDTVRRFLRSTSNADAGLIYYSGHGIQVGGQNFIVPVDATLETPYDVETQTMPLDLILNHLKQNSRVQLIFLDACRNNPFNAQKFWMAEKLEPVGATRGLARIDSDLGSLIAFSTEPGQVALDGTGALSPYSESFIKRASEPNKEIRQVLTDVRRDVIAMTGGKQVPWENSSLMDSFYFIPAPPPPSVESMQQVSVPEGAAATKLPIAPPHDETGSALLVTLTQLPQTGKLTFDGKPVEQGAKMPAAALTALTYDSSGVAAGTVGLIGYSVSDPYGQATQGVVAITVSADAGAKLAQLEQQKQVRLADADAYLKSLSRDVGTTIGVGPVAAGLPVVPASAAEMTFKVAALPDKGTLRAGDRVIGLGHVLEAADIPGLSYEPQIGTENQPFALTLQAANDNLPPATITFKPALDACDTAAAAPLDLQGVTAGKLPNEIDPNVALPACTEAIKAYPEVARFVYQLGRAQLANRDTKTAFATIKKAMDAGHVRAIYEVSSLYESGASVPRDATKASDIAKAGAAKGDPFALHSYGKALYYGRGTKADQQLGLRLMLQAADLGHTYAMNELGYIFLNGVNVPADPERGIRFYEAGVQRNDIYSLNNLALVYRFGKGAPEDLPKALDLFTRASEGGQPYAPTNLGRMYRDGIGVAADKAEAAKWLEMGAERGDYWGALDRAILAKEDAADADSLVTAARYFALATAVNMPGSGDPKNQAKAALKALPNAAKKKVEETLAAELTAQEQKALPKTKSLDDRLVQLAKATWVKRNPRYDLF
;
A
#
# COMPACT_ATOMS: atom_id res chain seq x y z
N MET A 1 -44.83 -47.72 48.95
CA MET A 1 -43.42 -47.41 48.59
C MET A 1 -43.34 -47.37 47.07
N PRO A 2 -43.22 -46.18 46.46
CA PRO A 2 -41.96 -45.83 45.80
C PRO A 2 -41.70 -44.31 45.83
N LYS A 3 -40.65 -43.87 46.54
CA LYS A 3 -40.13 -42.49 46.47
C LYS A 3 -38.61 -42.47 46.59
N PHE A 4 -37.87 -43.26 45.81
CA PHE A 4 -36.40 -43.20 45.85
C PHE A 4 -35.69 -43.49 44.51
N HIS A 5 -36.37 -43.42 43.36
CA HIS A 5 -35.70 -43.64 42.05
C HIS A 5 -35.31 -42.35 41.29
N ASN A 6 -35.85 -41.18 41.65
CA ASN A 6 -35.58 -39.93 40.91
C ASN A 6 -34.42 -39.09 41.48
N ALA A 7 -34.03 -39.30 42.74
CA ALA A 7 -32.94 -38.53 43.37
C ALA A 7 -31.55 -38.97 42.88
N TRP A 8 -31.37 -40.26 42.57
CA TRP A 8 -30.07 -40.80 42.14
C TRP A 8 -29.71 -40.40 40.70
N ARG A 9 -30.71 -40.24 39.83
CA ARG A 9 -30.51 -39.75 38.45
C ARG A 9 -30.16 -38.26 38.43
N LEU A 10 -30.76 -37.44 39.30
CA LEU A 10 -30.42 -36.02 39.38
C LEU A 10 -29.00 -35.78 39.90
N CYS A 11 -28.54 -36.54 40.91
CA CYS A 11 -27.16 -36.45 41.39
C CYS A 11 -26.14 -36.93 40.34
N ALA A 12 -26.46 -37.96 39.55
CA ALA A 12 -25.59 -38.43 38.48
C ALA A 12 -25.45 -37.40 37.34
N TYR A 13 -26.53 -36.68 36.98
CA TYR A 13 -26.48 -35.60 35.99
C TYR A 13 -25.76 -34.34 36.50
N LEU A 14 -25.86 -34.04 37.80
CA LEU A 14 -25.15 -32.91 38.40
C LEU A 14 -23.64 -33.20 38.56
N LEU A 15 -23.26 -34.46 38.80
CA LEU A 15 -21.85 -34.88 38.88
C LEU A 15 -21.18 -34.97 37.49
N THR A 16 -21.91 -35.36 36.43
CA THR A 16 -21.38 -35.32 35.06
C THR A 16 -21.32 -33.90 34.50
N ALA A 17 -22.28 -33.02 34.84
CA ALA A 17 -22.21 -31.61 34.50
C ALA A 17 -21.07 -30.89 35.24
N ALA A 18 -20.81 -31.23 36.51
CA ALA A 18 -19.68 -30.70 37.26
C ALA A 18 -18.33 -31.19 36.72
N ALA A 19 -18.22 -32.45 36.26
CA ALA A 19 -16.99 -32.98 35.64
C ALA A 19 -16.70 -32.39 34.25
N ILE A 20 -17.74 -32.01 33.49
CA ILE A 20 -17.61 -31.29 32.21
C ILE A 20 -17.30 -29.80 32.44
N LEU A 21 -17.75 -29.20 33.55
CA LEU A 21 -17.41 -27.82 33.92
C LEU A 21 -16.03 -27.70 34.59
N LEU A 22 -15.52 -28.75 35.25
CA LEU A 22 -14.17 -28.80 35.84
C LEU A 22 -13.06 -29.20 34.86
N SER A 23 -13.40 -29.61 33.62
CA SER A 23 -12.44 -29.84 32.54
C SER A 23 -12.26 -28.62 31.60
N ILE A 24 -12.88 -27.47 31.94
CA ILE A 24 -12.76 -26.21 31.17
C ILE A 24 -11.76 -25.21 31.82
N GLY A 25 -11.19 -25.50 32.98
CA GLY A 25 -9.95 -24.84 33.46
C GLY A 25 -8.80 -25.84 33.27
N VAL A 26 -7.77 -25.64 32.46
CA VAL A 26 -7.01 -24.43 32.15
C VAL A 26 -6.62 -24.53 30.66
N ALA A 27 -7.51 -24.18 29.76
CA ALA A 27 -7.05 -23.59 28.51
C ALA A 27 -6.73 -22.15 28.87
N HIS A 28 -5.46 -21.83 29.12
CA HIS A 28 -5.02 -20.48 28.84
C HIS A 28 -5.38 -20.28 27.37
N ALA A 29 -6.51 -19.62 27.11
CA ALA A 29 -6.62 -18.83 25.91
C ALA A 29 -5.44 -17.87 26.04
N ALA A 30 -4.32 -18.26 25.46
CA ALA A 30 -3.36 -17.30 24.96
C ALA A 30 -4.26 -16.36 24.18
N ILE A 31 -4.50 -15.19 24.76
CA ILE A 31 -4.95 -14.03 24.00
C ILE A 31 -3.85 -13.95 22.96
N THR A 32 -4.14 -14.46 21.76
CA THR A 32 -3.30 -14.27 20.60
C THR A 32 -3.29 -12.77 20.43
N GLN A 33 -2.28 -12.13 21.00
CA GLN A 33 -2.04 -10.72 20.83
C GLN A 33 -1.68 -10.60 19.36
N GLU A 34 -2.68 -10.27 18.54
CA GLU A 34 -2.53 -9.96 17.13
C GLU A 34 -1.29 -9.05 17.03
N SER A 35 -0.24 -9.53 16.36
CA SER A 35 1.02 -8.79 16.26
C SER A 35 0.71 -7.41 15.66
N SER A 36 0.94 -6.36 16.45
CA SER A 36 0.61 -5.00 16.11
C SER A 36 1.25 -4.56 14.79
N ARG A 37 0.48 -4.45 13.70
CA ARG A 37 1.03 -4.01 12.40
C ARG A 37 1.46 -2.55 12.48
N ARG A 38 2.74 -2.25 12.24
CA ARG A 38 3.28 -0.88 12.28
C ARG A 38 3.67 -0.44 10.88
N VAL A 39 3.23 0.74 10.45
CA VAL A 39 3.50 1.27 9.11
C VAL A 39 4.02 2.69 9.19
N ALA A 40 4.94 3.06 8.31
CA ALA A 40 5.51 4.40 8.27
C ALA A 40 5.56 4.96 6.84
N LEU A 41 5.26 6.25 6.71
CA LEU A 41 5.54 7.07 5.54
C LEU A 41 6.72 7.98 5.86
N VAL A 42 7.79 7.89 5.09
CA VAL A 42 8.99 8.72 5.29
C VAL A 42 9.29 9.46 3.98
N ILE A 43 9.18 10.78 3.97
CA ILE A 43 9.40 11.60 2.77
C ILE A 43 10.50 12.62 3.02
N GLY A 44 11.52 12.63 2.15
CA GLY A 44 12.67 13.53 2.23
C GLY A 44 12.89 14.27 0.92
N ASN A 45 12.65 15.58 0.88
CA ASN A 45 12.82 16.40 -0.32
C ASN A 45 13.98 17.38 -0.14
N SER A 46 15.02 17.17 -0.95
CA SER A 46 16.28 17.94 -0.93
C SER A 46 16.50 18.75 -2.19
N VAL A 47 16.26 18.18 -3.38
CA VAL A 47 16.67 18.75 -4.68
C VAL A 47 15.49 19.38 -5.41
N TYR A 48 15.14 20.61 -5.03
CA TYR A 48 14.05 21.36 -5.64
C TYR A 48 14.45 21.96 -6.99
N LYS A 49 13.54 21.97 -7.98
CA LYS A 49 13.81 22.50 -9.33
C LYS A 49 13.98 24.00 -9.35
N THR A 50 13.26 24.72 -8.49
CA THR A 50 13.17 26.19 -8.48
C THR A 50 13.78 26.84 -7.23
N LEU A 51 14.22 26.05 -6.25
CA LEU A 51 14.75 26.51 -4.97
C LEU A 51 16.15 25.95 -4.72
N PRO A 52 16.96 26.58 -3.86
CA PRO A 52 18.21 26.00 -3.40
C PRO A 52 17.99 24.62 -2.76
N SER A 53 18.91 23.69 -3.02
CA SER A 53 18.83 22.36 -2.43
C SER A 53 19.01 22.41 -0.91
N LEU A 54 18.22 21.61 -0.20
CA LEU A 54 18.43 21.33 1.22
C LEU A 54 19.45 20.19 1.37
N PRO A 55 20.45 20.30 2.26
CA PRO A 55 21.56 19.36 2.31
C PRO A 55 21.21 17.99 2.94
N ASN A 56 20.32 17.98 3.94
CA ASN A 56 20.10 16.81 4.80
C ASN A 56 18.86 15.95 4.50
N PRO A 57 17.73 16.48 3.98
CA PRO A 57 16.47 15.72 4.00
C PRO A 57 16.52 14.32 3.38
N ALA A 58 17.33 14.11 2.33
CA ALA A 58 17.51 12.79 1.73
C ALA A 58 18.25 11.81 2.66
N ASN A 59 19.33 12.25 3.30
CA ASN A 59 20.09 11.43 4.27
C ASN A 59 19.25 11.16 5.54
N ASP A 60 18.54 12.19 6.02
CA ASP A 60 17.67 12.10 7.19
C ASP A 60 16.67 10.95 7.04
N VAL A 61 15.99 10.89 5.89
CA VAL A 61 14.94 9.89 5.69
C VAL A 61 15.46 8.49 5.42
N GLU A 62 16.65 8.33 4.85
CA GLU A 62 17.26 7.02 4.69
C GLU A 62 17.57 6.38 6.06
N GLU A 63 18.22 7.13 6.95
CA GLU A 63 18.58 6.67 8.28
C GLU A 63 17.37 6.53 9.22
N VAL A 64 16.38 7.44 9.13
CA VAL A 64 15.11 7.30 9.85
C VAL A 64 14.35 6.07 9.36
N ALA A 65 14.30 5.81 8.05
CA ALA A 65 13.66 4.62 7.52
C ALA A 65 14.35 3.33 7.99
N ALA A 66 15.68 3.28 8.00
CA ALA A 66 16.43 2.15 8.55
C ALA A 66 16.11 1.92 10.04
N THR A 67 16.08 3.00 10.84
CA THR A 67 15.74 2.95 12.27
C THR A 67 14.32 2.42 12.50
N LEU A 68 13.34 2.89 11.71
CA LEU A 68 11.95 2.46 11.83
C LEU A 68 11.75 1.00 11.39
N ARG A 69 12.45 0.55 10.32
CA ARG A 69 12.44 -0.86 9.93
C ARG A 69 12.99 -1.75 11.05
N ALA A 70 14.08 -1.33 11.70
CA ALA A 70 14.63 -2.03 12.87
C ALA A 70 13.64 -2.07 14.05
N ALA A 71 12.77 -1.06 14.17
CA ALA A 71 11.67 -1.00 15.15
C ALA A 71 10.38 -1.74 14.70
N GLY A 72 10.45 -2.51 13.61
CA GLY A 72 9.36 -3.35 13.12
C GLY A 72 8.29 -2.63 12.29
N PHE A 73 8.58 -1.45 11.74
CA PHE A 73 7.69 -0.76 10.81
C PHE A 73 7.87 -1.26 9.37
N ASP A 74 6.78 -1.42 8.64
CA ASP A 74 6.76 -1.42 7.18
C ASP A 74 6.89 0.03 6.67
N VAL A 75 8.03 0.37 6.09
CA VAL A 75 8.38 1.76 5.75
C VAL A 75 8.24 2.03 4.26
N THR A 76 7.25 2.86 3.90
CA THR A 76 7.14 3.47 2.57
C THR A 76 7.97 4.74 2.52
N ILE A 77 9.03 4.75 1.72
CA ILE A 77 9.95 5.89 1.57
C ILE A 77 9.75 6.61 0.23
N GLY A 78 9.90 7.94 0.23
CA GLY A 78 9.97 8.77 -0.96
C GLY A 78 11.07 9.83 -0.83
N ILE A 79 12.04 9.82 -1.75
CA ILE A 79 13.16 10.77 -1.76
C ILE A 79 13.07 11.63 -3.00
N ASN A 80 13.14 12.96 -2.84
CA ASN A 80 13.04 13.95 -3.92
C ASN A 80 11.84 13.71 -4.83
N VAL A 81 10.67 13.47 -4.23
CA VAL A 81 9.47 13.12 -4.98
C VAL A 81 8.89 14.34 -5.68
N ASP A 82 8.62 14.20 -6.98
CA ASP A 82 7.80 15.15 -7.72
C ASP A 82 6.31 14.96 -7.38
N ARG A 83 5.41 15.80 -7.93
CA ARG A 83 3.98 15.75 -7.58
C ARG A 83 3.37 14.36 -7.81
N ILE A 84 3.71 13.70 -8.91
CA ILE A 84 3.17 12.38 -9.27
C ILE A 84 3.79 11.30 -8.36
N GLY A 85 5.09 11.39 -8.09
CA GLY A 85 5.80 10.50 -7.17
C GLY A 85 5.32 10.63 -5.73
N LEU A 86 4.96 11.83 -5.27
CA LEU A 86 4.36 12.06 -3.95
C LEU A 86 3.00 11.37 -3.86
N GLU A 87 2.16 11.53 -4.88
CA GLU A 87 0.87 10.85 -4.95
C GLU A 87 1.00 9.33 -4.92
N ASP A 88 1.93 8.77 -5.69
CA ASP A 88 2.16 7.33 -5.68
C ASP A 88 2.69 6.84 -4.32
N THR A 89 3.66 7.55 -3.75
CA THR A 89 4.24 7.22 -2.44
C THR A 89 3.19 7.25 -1.34
N VAL A 90 2.36 8.30 -1.32
CA VAL A 90 1.25 8.40 -0.35
C VAL A 90 0.24 7.29 -0.60
N ARG A 91 -0.22 7.05 -1.83
CA ARG A 91 -1.16 5.94 -2.10
C ARG A 91 -0.58 4.57 -1.71
N ARG A 92 0.70 4.29 -1.94
CA ARG A 92 1.36 3.06 -1.46
C ARG A 92 1.34 2.96 0.06
N PHE A 93 1.59 4.07 0.76
CA PHE A 93 1.45 4.10 2.21
C PHE A 93 0.01 3.87 2.67
N LEU A 94 -0.98 4.57 2.10
CA LEU A 94 -2.40 4.40 2.46
C LEU A 94 -2.89 2.96 2.24
N ARG A 95 -2.31 2.25 1.26
CA ARG A 95 -2.54 0.81 1.04
C ARG A 95 -2.04 -0.07 2.19
N SER A 96 -0.91 0.29 2.79
CA SER A 96 -0.30 -0.43 3.90
C SER A 96 -1.03 -0.23 5.24
N THR A 97 -1.80 0.85 5.41
CA THR A 97 -2.37 1.22 6.72
C THR A 97 -3.60 0.41 7.13
N SER A 98 -4.10 -0.52 6.30
CA SER A 98 -5.30 -1.31 6.63
C SER A 98 -5.06 -2.13 7.90
N ASN A 99 -5.81 -1.81 8.97
CA ASN A 99 -5.69 -2.38 10.32
C ASN A 99 -4.28 -2.24 10.93
N ALA A 100 -3.64 -1.07 10.76
CA ALA A 100 -2.36 -0.80 11.41
C ALA A 100 -2.55 -0.42 12.88
N ASP A 101 -1.80 -1.03 13.78
CA ASP A 101 -1.80 -0.65 15.20
C ASP A 101 -1.12 0.70 15.42
N ALA A 102 -0.07 0.98 14.65
CA ALA A 102 0.62 2.26 14.64
C ALA A 102 0.90 2.72 13.22
N GLY A 103 0.48 3.96 12.91
CA GLY A 103 0.85 4.67 11.69
C GLY A 103 1.79 5.81 12.02
N LEU A 104 2.91 5.91 11.30
CA LEU A 104 3.90 6.98 11.48
C LEU A 104 4.08 7.78 10.19
N ILE A 105 4.19 9.10 10.30
CA ILE A 105 4.62 9.98 9.20
C ILE A 105 5.89 10.69 9.66
N TYR A 106 6.92 10.65 8.83
CA TYR A 106 8.12 11.45 8.96
C TYR A 106 8.31 12.28 7.69
N TYR A 107 8.40 13.59 7.83
CA TYR A 107 8.63 14.49 6.70
C TYR A 107 9.82 15.41 6.95
N SER A 108 10.78 15.41 6.03
CA SER A 108 11.90 16.36 5.98
C SER A 108 11.92 17.07 4.61
N GLY A 109 11.97 18.40 4.60
CA GLY A 109 11.85 19.24 3.40
C GLY A 109 11.12 20.56 3.64
N HIS A 110 10.72 21.25 2.57
CA HIS A 110 9.90 22.47 2.65
C HIS A 110 8.41 22.15 2.86
N GLY A 111 7.84 22.66 3.95
CA GLY A 111 6.40 22.67 4.16
C GLY A 111 5.85 24.11 4.15
N ILE A 112 4.62 24.30 3.67
CA ILE A 112 3.95 25.61 3.74
C ILE A 112 2.62 25.54 4.48
N GLN A 113 2.21 26.68 5.03
CA GLN A 113 0.91 26.88 5.64
C GLN A 113 0.09 27.89 4.83
N VAL A 114 -1.13 27.50 4.45
CA VAL A 114 -2.10 28.38 3.79
C VAL A 114 -3.45 28.24 4.47
N GLY A 115 -4.06 29.34 4.92
CA GLY A 115 -5.39 29.31 5.52
C GLY A 115 -5.53 28.40 6.76
N GLY A 116 -4.42 28.14 7.47
CA GLY A 116 -4.39 27.22 8.62
C GLY A 116 -4.17 25.75 8.27
N GLN A 117 -4.05 25.38 6.99
CA GLN A 117 -3.74 24.03 6.54
C GLN A 117 -2.26 23.88 6.18
N ASN A 118 -1.70 22.70 6.43
CA ASN A 118 -0.31 22.36 6.15
C ASN A 118 -0.19 21.56 4.86
N PHE A 119 0.82 21.86 4.05
CA PHE A 119 1.06 21.21 2.77
C PHE A 119 2.48 20.65 2.68
N ILE A 120 2.58 19.43 2.15
CA ILE A 120 3.84 18.83 1.70
C ILE A 120 4.15 19.40 0.31
N VAL A 121 5.38 19.87 0.12
CA VAL A 121 5.82 20.46 -1.15
C VAL A 121 6.76 19.50 -1.91
N PRO A 122 6.31 18.98 -3.07
CA PRO A 122 7.14 18.22 -4.00
C PRO A 122 8.31 19.01 -4.57
N VAL A 123 9.32 18.31 -5.08
CA VAL A 123 10.55 18.97 -5.59
C VAL A 123 10.34 19.77 -6.88
N ASP A 124 9.27 19.53 -7.61
CA ASP A 124 8.93 20.21 -8.85
C ASP A 124 7.92 21.36 -8.69
N ALA A 125 7.45 21.62 -7.46
CA ALA A 125 6.55 22.73 -7.18
C ALA A 125 7.25 24.08 -7.37
N THR A 126 6.59 25.01 -8.07
CA THR A 126 7.08 26.37 -8.30
C THR A 126 6.38 27.38 -7.39
N LEU A 127 5.08 27.17 -7.11
CA LEU A 127 4.21 28.02 -6.29
C LEU A 127 4.35 29.52 -6.61
N GLU A 128 4.37 29.82 -7.91
CA GLU A 128 4.53 31.17 -8.45
C GLU A 128 3.21 31.93 -8.50
N THR A 129 2.10 31.21 -8.66
CA THR A 129 0.76 31.79 -8.84
C THR A 129 -0.19 31.38 -7.71
N PRO A 130 -1.27 32.14 -7.47
CA PRO A 130 -2.28 31.80 -6.45
C PRO A 130 -2.98 30.45 -6.64
N TYR A 131 -2.82 29.79 -7.79
CA TYR A 131 -3.51 28.55 -8.16
C TYR A 131 -2.68 27.30 -7.86
N ASP A 132 -1.38 27.48 -7.63
CA ASP A 132 -0.42 26.39 -7.69
C ASP A 132 -0.54 25.43 -6.50
N VAL A 133 -0.98 25.91 -5.33
CA VAL A 133 -1.10 25.06 -4.13
C VAL A 133 -2.03 23.86 -4.35
N GLU A 134 -3.21 24.05 -4.95
CA GLU A 134 -4.19 22.99 -5.15
C GLU A 134 -3.78 21.95 -6.21
N THR A 135 -2.77 22.24 -7.03
CA THR A 135 -2.37 21.36 -8.15
C THR A 135 -0.95 20.81 -7.97
N GLN A 136 -0.06 21.56 -7.32
CA GLN A 136 1.36 21.25 -7.18
C GLN A 136 1.75 20.75 -5.79
N THR A 137 0.90 20.89 -4.76
CA THR A 137 1.20 20.43 -3.39
C THR A 137 0.24 19.34 -2.93
N MET A 138 0.46 18.78 -1.74
CA MET A 138 -0.48 17.85 -1.11
C MET A 138 -0.84 18.30 0.31
N PRO A 139 -2.14 18.38 0.67
CA PRO A 139 -2.54 18.66 2.04
C PRO A 139 -2.09 17.54 2.99
N LEU A 140 -1.43 17.88 4.09
CA LEU A 140 -1.03 16.91 5.11
C LEU A 140 -2.26 16.25 5.76
N ASP A 141 -3.35 17.01 5.92
CA ASP A 141 -4.61 16.53 6.50
C ASP A 141 -5.22 15.34 5.75
N LEU A 142 -4.92 15.21 4.44
CA LEU A 142 -5.32 14.05 3.65
C LEU A 142 -4.78 12.75 4.27
N ILE A 143 -3.50 12.76 4.65
CA ILE A 143 -2.78 11.61 5.19
C ILE A 143 -3.18 11.39 6.65
N LEU A 144 -3.30 12.47 7.43
CA LEU A 144 -3.67 12.41 8.84
C LEU A 144 -5.08 11.84 9.05
N ASN A 145 -6.06 12.29 8.25
CA ASN A 145 -7.42 11.79 8.34
C ASN A 145 -7.50 10.29 7.99
N HIS A 146 -6.70 9.84 7.02
CA HIS A 146 -6.64 8.41 6.69
C HIS A 146 -6.03 7.59 7.84
N LEU A 147 -4.94 8.06 8.45
CA LEU A 147 -4.36 7.40 9.61
C LEU A 147 -5.31 7.35 10.80
N LYS A 148 -6.05 8.42 11.06
CA LYS A 148 -7.06 8.47 12.12
C LYS A 148 -8.12 7.39 11.98
N GLN A 149 -8.50 7.06 10.75
CA GLN A 149 -9.52 6.05 10.46
C GLN A 149 -8.98 4.61 10.47
N ASN A 150 -7.68 4.43 10.26
CA ASN A 150 -7.09 3.12 9.99
C ASN A 150 -6.01 2.70 11.00
N SER A 151 -5.70 3.56 11.99
CA SER A 151 -4.69 3.25 13.00
C SER A 151 -5.03 3.73 14.42
N ARG A 152 -4.65 2.90 15.39
CA ARG A 152 -4.90 3.14 16.82
C ARG A 152 -3.95 4.18 17.41
N VAL A 153 -2.69 4.12 17.01
CA VAL A 153 -1.63 5.07 17.39
C VAL A 153 -1.18 5.82 16.16
N GLN A 154 -1.25 7.15 16.19
CA GLN A 154 -0.80 8.00 15.07
C GLN A 154 0.41 8.82 15.53
N LEU A 155 1.55 8.65 14.87
CA LEU A 155 2.79 9.34 15.18
C LEU A 155 3.18 10.26 14.02
N ILE A 156 3.28 11.56 14.24
CA ILE A 156 3.56 12.55 13.20
C ILE A 156 4.84 13.29 13.57
N PHE A 157 5.88 13.17 12.76
CA PHE A 157 7.18 13.80 12.94
C PHE A 157 7.47 14.72 11.76
N LEU A 158 7.56 16.01 12.04
CA LEU A 158 7.77 17.04 11.02
C LEU A 158 9.12 17.70 11.25
N ASP A 159 10.13 17.26 10.50
CA ASP A 159 11.45 17.87 10.40
C ASP A 159 11.54 18.82 9.19
N ALA A 160 10.50 19.64 9.02
CA ALA A 160 10.38 20.52 7.87
C ALA A 160 10.97 21.91 8.16
N CYS A 161 11.67 22.44 7.15
CA CYS A 161 12.01 23.85 7.07
C CYS A 161 10.72 24.69 7.09
N ARG A 162 10.57 25.50 8.13
CA ARG A 162 9.37 26.32 8.40
C ARG A 162 9.41 27.70 7.72
N ASN A 163 10.43 28.00 6.91
CA ASN A 163 10.43 29.19 6.05
C ASN A 163 9.60 28.90 4.79
N ASN A 164 8.73 29.82 4.38
CA ASN A 164 8.13 29.79 3.03
C ASN A 164 9.15 30.38 2.04
N PRO A 165 9.78 29.58 1.16
CA PRO A 165 10.74 30.09 0.19
C PRO A 165 10.07 30.67 -1.07
N PHE A 166 8.74 30.61 -1.17
CA PHE A 166 7.98 30.95 -2.38
C PHE A 166 7.49 32.40 -2.40
N ASN A 167 7.43 32.97 -3.60
CA ASN A 167 7.11 34.39 -3.82
C ASN A 167 5.62 34.71 -3.63
N ALA A 168 4.72 33.80 -3.99
CA ALA A 168 3.29 34.02 -3.88
C ALA A 168 2.84 34.15 -2.43
N GLN A 169 2.03 35.18 -2.15
CA GLN A 169 1.60 35.55 -0.79
C GLN A 169 0.16 35.16 -0.46
N LYS A 170 -0.61 34.70 -1.47
CA LYS A 170 -1.99 34.23 -1.32
C LYS A 170 -2.23 33.08 -2.28
N PHE A 171 -3.01 32.11 -1.83
CA PHE A 171 -3.39 30.95 -2.62
C PHE A 171 -4.87 30.64 -2.48
N TRP A 172 -5.46 30.08 -3.53
CA TRP A 172 -6.82 29.58 -3.50
C TRP A 172 -6.89 28.31 -2.64
N MET A 173 -7.89 28.29 -1.77
CA MET A 173 -8.26 27.19 -0.89
C MET A 173 -9.75 26.95 -1.06
N ALA A 174 -10.13 26.03 -1.96
CA ALA A 174 -11.51 25.83 -2.37
C ALA A 174 -12.15 27.16 -2.81
N GLU A 175 -13.09 27.73 -2.05
CA GLU A 175 -13.80 28.95 -2.45
C GLU A 175 -13.14 30.25 -1.97
N LYS A 176 -12.01 30.18 -1.25
CA LYS A 176 -11.40 31.35 -0.60
C LYS A 176 -9.96 31.57 -1.05
N LEU A 177 -9.61 32.83 -1.28
CA LEU A 177 -8.23 33.24 -1.49
C LEU A 177 -7.61 33.56 -0.12
N GLU A 178 -6.78 32.66 0.38
CA GLU A 178 -6.21 32.71 1.71
C GLU A 178 -4.75 33.22 1.66
N PRO A 179 -4.31 34.05 2.61
CA PRO A 179 -2.91 34.43 2.69
C PRO A 179 -2.05 33.25 3.11
N VAL A 180 -0.79 33.26 2.65
CA VAL A 180 0.24 32.47 3.32
C VAL A 180 0.35 32.99 4.75
N GLY A 181 0.38 32.06 5.72
CA GLY A 181 0.34 32.43 7.14
C GLY A 181 1.40 33.48 7.50
N ALA A 182 1.04 34.44 8.36
CA ALA A 182 1.97 35.43 8.90
C ALA A 182 3.07 34.80 9.80
N THR A 183 2.91 33.51 10.13
CA THR A 183 3.81 32.71 10.95
C THR A 183 4.94 32.11 10.11
N ARG A 184 6.17 32.17 10.63
CA ARG A 184 7.32 31.46 10.06
C ARG A 184 7.21 29.96 10.41
N GLY A 185 6.30 29.23 9.75
CA GLY A 185 6.20 27.78 9.86
C GLY A 185 4.85 27.14 9.61
N LEU A 186 4.83 25.80 9.70
CA LEU A 186 3.61 24.98 9.66
C LEU A 186 2.64 25.37 10.79
N ALA A 187 1.35 25.32 10.49
CA ALA A 187 0.26 25.48 11.43
C ALA A 187 0.35 24.42 12.53
N ARG A 188 -0.11 24.80 13.72
CA ARG A 188 -0.37 23.81 14.77
C ARG A 188 -1.41 22.82 14.26
N ILE A 189 -1.11 21.54 14.40
CA ILE A 189 -2.05 20.45 14.13
C ILE A 189 -2.70 20.10 15.48
N ASP A 190 -4.03 20.09 15.51
CA ASP A 190 -4.77 19.67 16.70
C ASP A 190 -4.59 18.17 16.92
N SER A 191 -4.31 17.78 18.17
CA SER A 191 -4.14 16.38 18.54
C SER A 191 -5.49 15.72 18.73
N ASP A 192 -5.85 14.79 17.85
CA ASP A 192 -6.97 13.86 18.02
C ASP A 192 -6.62 12.73 19.01
N LEU A 193 -7.59 12.06 19.61
CA LEU A 193 -7.35 10.91 20.52
C LEU A 193 -6.42 9.86 19.88
N GLY A 194 -5.36 9.47 20.60
CA GLY A 194 -4.41 8.46 20.12
C GLY A 194 -3.30 9.00 19.21
N SER A 195 -3.12 10.32 19.12
CA SER A 195 -2.07 10.95 18.30
C SER A 195 -0.91 11.50 19.13
N LEU A 196 0.28 11.51 18.52
CA LEU A 196 1.44 12.25 18.97
C LEU A 196 2.01 13.00 17.77
N ILE A 197 2.13 14.31 17.90
CA ILE A 197 2.67 15.17 16.86
C ILE A 197 3.90 15.85 17.43
N ALA A 198 5.05 15.65 16.78
CA ALA A 198 6.32 16.24 17.14
C ALA A 198 6.88 17.05 15.97
N PHE A 199 7.36 18.24 16.29
CA PHE A 199 7.97 19.17 15.37
C PHE A 199 9.44 19.36 15.75
N SER A 200 10.31 19.47 14.77
CA SER A 200 11.75 19.67 15.02
C SER A 200 12.09 21.00 15.67
N THR A 201 11.15 21.96 15.65
CA THR A 201 11.25 23.23 16.39
C THR A 201 9.88 23.74 16.86
N GLU A 202 9.89 24.65 17.84
CA GLU A 202 8.72 25.36 18.36
C GLU A 202 7.87 26.04 17.25
N PRO A 203 6.55 26.17 17.46
CA PRO A 203 5.67 26.89 16.54
C PRO A 203 6.18 28.29 16.19
N GLY A 204 6.28 28.58 14.88
CA GLY A 204 6.73 29.89 14.39
C GLY A 204 8.24 30.13 14.36
N GLN A 205 9.07 29.12 14.66
CA GLN A 205 10.53 29.15 14.52
C GLN A 205 11.00 28.32 13.31
N VAL A 206 12.27 28.39 12.92
CA VAL A 206 12.84 27.62 11.80
C VAL A 206 13.82 26.58 12.32
N ALA A 207 13.70 25.34 11.85
CA ALA A 207 14.63 24.25 12.18
C ALA A 207 16.00 24.50 11.53
N LEU A 208 17.08 24.13 12.21
CA LEU A 208 18.43 24.27 11.69
C LEU A 208 18.86 23.01 10.94
N ASP A 209 19.57 23.21 9.83
CA ASP A 209 20.19 22.10 9.10
C ASP A 209 21.37 21.48 9.89
N GLY A 210 21.98 22.23 10.82
CA GLY A 210 23.18 21.76 11.52
C GLY A 210 24.43 21.80 10.64
N THR A 211 25.48 21.06 11.05
CA THR A 211 26.79 21.03 10.36
C THR A 211 27.22 19.62 9.93
N GLY A 212 26.42 18.60 10.27
CA GLY A 212 26.68 17.19 9.96
C GLY A 212 25.97 16.73 8.70
N ALA A 213 26.01 15.42 8.45
CA ALA A 213 25.29 14.78 7.33
C ALA A 213 23.78 14.62 7.58
N LEU A 214 23.37 14.73 8.86
CA LEU A 214 21.99 14.64 9.33
C LEU A 214 21.60 15.94 10.02
N SER A 215 20.30 16.26 10.02
CA SER A 215 19.76 17.36 10.83
C SER A 215 19.93 17.06 12.33
N PRO A 216 20.08 18.08 13.21
CA PRO A 216 20.18 17.86 14.65
C PRO A 216 19.01 17.05 15.22
N TYR A 217 17.80 17.25 14.67
CA TYR A 217 16.61 16.54 15.09
C TYR A 217 16.62 15.07 14.63
N SER A 218 16.93 14.82 13.36
CA SER A 218 17.04 13.46 12.81
C SER A 218 18.09 12.65 13.54
N GLU A 219 19.31 13.19 13.72
CA GLU A 219 20.41 12.54 14.43
C GLU A 219 20.02 12.16 15.86
N SER A 220 19.38 13.10 16.57
CA SER A 220 18.90 12.86 17.93
C SER A 220 17.78 11.81 17.96
N PHE A 221 16.81 11.89 17.02
CA PHE A 221 15.70 10.95 16.95
C PHE A 221 16.19 9.52 16.68
N ILE A 222 17.05 9.31 15.69
CA ILE A 222 17.64 8.01 15.34
C ILE A 222 18.31 7.38 16.57
N LYS A 223 19.16 8.16 17.24
CA LYS A 223 19.87 7.72 18.44
C LYS A 223 18.93 7.30 19.56
N ARG A 224 17.86 8.07 19.82
CA ARG A 224 16.95 7.84 20.95
C ARG A 224 15.86 6.82 20.65
N ALA A 225 15.36 6.75 19.42
CA ALA A 225 14.36 5.76 19.00
C ALA A 225 14.94 4.34 18.90
N SER A 226 16.25 4.22 18.72
CA SER A 226 16.99 2.94 18.76
C SER A 226 17.26 2.43 20.18
N GLU A 227 16.97 3.23 21.22
CA GLU A 227 17.17 2.79 22.59
C GLU A 227 16.04 1.82 23.01
N PRO A 228 16.40 0.60 23.45
CA PRO A 228 15.45 -0.42 23.84
C PRO A 228 14.69 -0.01 25.11
N ASN A 229 13.43 -0.44 25.21
CA ASN A 229 12.57 -0.23 26.38
C ASN A 229 12.41 1.24 26.80
N LYS A 230 12.54 2.18 25.87
CA LYS A 230 12.26 3.60 26.11
C LYS A 230 10.87 3.98 25.59
N GLU A 231 10.07 4.52 26.50
CA GLU A 231 8.75 5.05 26.16
C GLU A 231 8.89 6.33 25.32
N ILE A 232 8.03 6.50 24.32
CA ILE A 232 8.14 7.55 23.30
C ILE A 232 8.22 8.98 23.85
N ARG A 233 7.52 9.32 24.93
CA ARG A 233 7.59 10.67 25.53
C ARG A 233 8.95 10.89 26.19
N GLN A 234 9.55 9.85 26.75
CA GLN A 234 10.92 9.92 27.25
C GLN A 234 11.92 10.05 26.08
N VAL A 235 11.72 9.29 25.00
CA VAL A 235 12.51 9.42 23.75
C VAL A 235 12.50 10.87 23.29
N LEU A 236 11.32 11.50 23.16
CA LEU A 236 11.21 12.88 22.67
C LEU A 236 11.73 13.92 23.67
N THR A 237 11.62 13.67 24.97
CA THR A 237 12.28 14.48 26.00
C THR A 237 13.80 14.46 25.85
N ASP A 238 14.36 13.27 25.59
CA ASP A 238 15.79 13.09 25.36
C ASP A 238 16.23 13.73 24.02
N VAL A 239 15.41 13.62 22.95
CA VAL A 239 15.63 14.30 21.66
C VAL A 239 15.68 15.81 21.85
N ARG A 240 14.70 16.39 22.56
CA ARG A 240 14.69 17.84 22.85
C ARG A 240 15.97 18.27 23.55
N ARG A 241 16.42 17.52 24.57
CA ARG A 241 17.65 17.82 25.31
C ARG A 241 18.88 17.79 24.40
N ASP A 242 18.98 16.77 23.53
CA ASP A 242 20.11 16.62 22.61
C ASP A 242 20.12 17.76 21.57
N VAL A 243 18.98 18.09 20.96
CA VAL A 243 18.88 19.19 19.97
C VAL A 243 19.21 20.55 20.57
N ILE A 244 18.72 20.86 21.78
CA ILE A 244 19.06 22.11 22.47
C ILE A 244 20.57 22.19 22.69
N ALA A 245 21.21 21.09 23.10
CA ALA A 245 22.65 21.05 23.32
C ALA A 245 23.43 21.23 22.01
N MET A 246 23.07 20.51 20.95
CA MET A 246 23.72 20.56 19.64
C MET A 246 23.61 21.94 18.97
N THR A 247 22.50 22.64 19.19
CA THR A 247 22.22 23.93 18.56
C THR A 247 22.57 25.13 19.43
N GLY A 248 23.06 24.91 20.65
CA GLY A 248 23.30 25.97 21.63
C GLY A 248 22.01 26.72 22.02
N GLY A 249 20.88 26.02 22.04
CA GLY A 249 19.56 26.56 22.38
C GLY A 249 18.85 27.33 21.26
N LYS A 250 19.39 27.33 20.02
CA LYS A 250 18.75 27.99 18.88
C LYS A 250 17.55 27.23 18.31
N GLN A 251 17.47 25.93 18.58
CA GLN A 251 16.37 25.07 18.18
C GLN A 251 15.84 24.31 19.39
N VAL A 252 14.52 24.34 19.56
CA VAL A 252 13.83 23.66 20.65
C VAL A 252 12.72 22.79 20.04
N PRO A 253 12.88 21.46 20.02
CA PRO A 253 11.80 20.58 19.57
C PRO A 253 10.55 20.68 20.45
N TRP A 254 9.39 20.56 19.80
CA TRP A 254 8.09 20.71 20.46
C TRP A 254 7.15 19.56 20.06
N GLU A 255 6.38 19.05 21.03
CA GLU A 255 5.42 17.98 20.80
C GLU A 255 4.08 18.25 21.48
N ASN A 256 3.04 17.66 20.92
CA ASN A 256 1.70 17.59 21.47
C ASN A 256 1.26 16.11 21.43
N SER A 257 0.77 15.59 22.56
CA SER A 257 0.39 14.19 22.67
C SER A 257 -0.96 14.02 23.35
N SER A 258 -1.74 13.13 22.76
CA SER A 258 -3.01 12.60 23.25
C SER A 258 -2.97 11.07 23.20
N LEU A 259 -1.78 10.47 23.31
CA LEU A 259 -1.63 9.02 23.44
C LEU A 259 -2.28 8.55 24.73
N MET A 260 -3.06 7.48 24.64
CA MET A 260 -3.73 6.88 25.78
C MET A 260 -2.87 5.79 26.44
N ASP A 261 -2.10 5.07 25.63
CA ASP A 261 -1.22 3.99 26.07
C ASP A 261 0.25 4.33 25.83
N SER A 262 1.13 3.68 26.59
CA SER A 262 2.57 3.76 26.35
C SER A 262 2.93 3.15 24.99
N PHE A 263 3.78 3.84 24.24
CA PHE A 263 4.33 3.34 22.98
C PHE A 263 5.86 3.21 23.10
N TYR A 264 6.38 2.11 22.56
CA TYR A 264 7.81 1.80 22.52
C TYR A 264 8.19 1.46 21.07
N PHE A 265 9.17 2.19 20.53
CA PHE A 265 9.76 1.84 19.23
C PHE A 265 10.35 0.43 19.29
N ILE A 266 11.24 0.20 20.27
CA ILE A 266 11.84 -1.10 20.55
C ILE A 266 11.39 -1.54 21.96
N PRO A 267 10.44 -2.48 22.09
CA PRO A 267 10.03 -3.00 23.40
C PRO A 267 11.19 -3.77 24.07
N ALA A 268 11.11 -3.95 25.39
CA ALA A 268 12.05 -4.82 26.09
C ALA A 268 11.96 -6.26 25.52
N PRO A 269 13.08 -6.90 25.18
CA PRO A 269 13.05 -8.31 24.82
C PRO A 269 12.67 -9.17 26.05
N PRO A 270 12.22 -10.42 25.82
CA PRO A 270 12.07 -11.39 26.90
C PRO A 270 13.38 -11.59 27.67
N PRO A 271 13.32 -11.98 28.96
CA PRO A 271 14.51 -12.30 29.73
C PRO A 271 15.35 -13.41 29.07
N PRO A 272 16.68 -13.44 29.28
CA PRO A 272 17.54 -14.51 28.78
C PRO A 272 17.02 -15.90 29.16
N SER A 273 17.07 -16.83 28.20
CA SER A 273 16.70 -18.22 28.41
C SER A 273 17.86 -18.99 29.05
N VAL A 274 17.55 -19.72 30.12
CA VAL A 274 18.44 -20.65 30.80
C VAL A 274 17.66 -21.89 31.20
N GLU A 275 18.29 -23.05 31.12
CA GLU A 275 17.76 -24.23 31.79
C GLU A 275 17.78 -24.00 33.31
N SER A 276 16.60 -24.05 33.92
CA SER A 276 16.43 -23.79 35.35
C SER A 276 17.26 -24.74 36.22
N MET A 277 17.45 -25.98 35.78
CA MET A 277 18.35 -26.95 36.40
C MET A 277 18.99 -27.89 35.37
N GLN A 278 20.31 -27.77 35.20
CA GLN A 278 21.12 -28.67 34.36
C GLN A 278 21.76 -29.75 35.21
N GLN A 279 21.75 -31.00 34.76
CA GLN A 279 22.44 -32.10 35.43
C GLN A 279 23.69 -32.50 34.66
N VAL A 280 24.85 -32.42 35.33
CA VAL A 280 26.16 -32.71 34.74
C VAL A 280 26.82 -33.84 35.53
N SER A 281 27.40 -34.82 34.84
CA SER A 281 28.18 -35.89 35.48
C SER A 281 29.67 -35.71 35.23
N VAL A 282 30.49 -35.84 36.27
CA VAL A 282 31.96 -35.70 36.20
C VAL A 282 32.64 -36.97 36.72
N PRO A 283 33.72 -37.48 36.09
CA PRO A 283 34.44 -38.65 36.57
C PRO A 283 35.03 -38.43 37.96
N GLU A 284 35.04 -39.46 38.79
CA GLU A 284 35.71 -39.43 40.09
C GLU A 284 37.24 -39.28 39.92
N GLY A 285 37.86 -38.42 40.74
CA GLY A 285 39.31 -38.25 40.76
C GLY A 285 39.92 -37.54 39.54
N ALA A 286 39.11 -36.86 38.73
CA ALA A 286 39.58 -36.14 37.56
C ALA A 286 40.09 -34.74 37.94
N ALA A 287 41.34 -34.44 37.57
CA ALA A 287 42.00 -33.16 37.89
C ALA A 287 41.36 -31.94 37.21
N ALA A 288 40.75 -32.13 36.04
CA ALA A 288 39.99 -31.08 35.35
C ALA A 288 39.04 -31.70 34.33
N THR A 289 37.73 -31.59 34.55
CA THR A 289 36.71 -32.03 33.59
C THR A 289 35.93 -30.84 33.09
N LYS A 290 35.89 -30.62 31.77
CA LYS A 290 35.03 -29.59 31.16
C LYS A 290 33.56 -29.93 31.41
N LEU A 291 32.80 -28.96 31.90
CA LEU A 291 31.39 -29.14 32.19
C LEU A 291 30.56 -28.93 30.91
N PRO A 292 29.76 -29.92 30.46
CA PRO A 292 28.82 -29.76 29.34
C PRO A 292 27.60 -28.93 29.76
N ILE A 293 27.82 -27.64 30.06
CA ILE A 293 26.76 -26.69 30.41
C ILE A 293 26.20 -26.11 29.11
N ALA A 294 24.88 -26.12 28.94
CA ALA A 294 24.22 -25.45 27.83
C ALA A 294 24.40 -23.93 27.96
N PRO A 295 24.83 -23.23 26.89
CA PRO A 295 25.03 -21.79 26.94
C PRO A 295 23.69 -21.07 27.16
N PRO A 296 23.65 -20.04 28.03
CA PRO A 296 22.56 -19.08 28.05
C PRO A 296 22.45 -18.41 26.69
N HIS A 297 21.23 -18.11 26.27
CA HIS A 297 20.96 -17.37 25.05
C HIS A 297 19.75 -16.46 25.23
N ASP A 298 19.62 -15.49 24.34
CA ASP A 298 18.48 -14.60 24.26
C ASP A 298 18.05 -14.45 22.80
N GLU A 299 16.86 -13.92 22.59
CA GLU A 299 16.30 -13.77 21.24
C GLU A 299 17.03 -12.70 20.42
N THR A 300 17.69 -11.74 21.09
CA THR A 300 18.35 -10.61 20.42
C THR A 300 19.80 -10.87 20.04
N GLY A 301 20.39 -11.98 20.51
CA GLY A 301 21.80 -12.28 20.33
C GLY A 301 22.72 -11.30 21.10
N SER A 302 22.25 -10.79 22.23
CA SER A 302 22.98 -9.79 23.02
C SER A 302 24.17 -10.40 23.77
N ALA A 303 25.10 -9.54 24.18
CA ALA A 303 26.24 -9.95 25.00
C ALA A 303 25.78 -10.24 26.44
N LEU A 304 25.42 -11.49 26.71
CA LEU A 304 24.95 -11.93 28.02
C LEU A 304 26.07 -12.00 29.05
N LEU A 305 25.77 -11.51 30.25
CA LEU A 305 26.66 -11.53 31.40
C LEU A 305 26.19 -12.54 32.43
N VAL A 306 27.03 -13.51 32.75
CA VAL A 306 26.79 -14.52 33.77
C VAL A 306 27.46 -14.11 35.07
N THR A 307 26.73 -14.18 36.18
CA THR A 307 27.26 -13.99 37.53
C THR A 307 27.08 -15.29 38.30
N LEU A 308 28.16 -15.88 38.81
CA LEU A 308 28.06 -17.09 39.65
C LEU A 308 27.55 -16.71 41.04
N THR A 309 26.35 -17.15 41.38
CA THR A 309 25.69 -16.82 42.66
C THR A 309 25.98 -17.86 43.75
N GLN A 310 26.35 -19.09 43.37
CA GLN A 310 26.70 -20.16 44.29
C GLN A 310 27.77 -21.07 43.66
N LEU A 311 28.76 -21.46 44.47
CA LEU A 311 29.79 -22.44 44.10
C LEU A 311 29.55 -23.79 44.78
N PRO A 312 30.05 -24.90 44.21
CA PRO A 312 29.93 -26.21 44.82
C PRO A 312 30.72 -26.29 46.14
N GLN A 313 30.19 -27.00 47.14
CA GLN A 313 30.81 -27.13 48.47
C GLN A 313 32.03 -28.06 48.47
N THR A 314 32.16 -28.91 47.45
CA THR A 314 33.24 -29.87 47.25
C THR A 314 33.80 -29.71 45.85
N GLY A 315 35.05 -30.13 45.63
CA GLY A 315 35.76 -29.94 44.36
C GLY A 315 36.16 -28.49 44.12
N LYS A 316 36.79 -28.21 42.97
CA LYS A 316 37.21 -26.84 42.59
C LYS A 316 36.74 -26.52 41.18
N LEU A 317 36.09 -25.37 41.04
CA LEU A 317 35.70 -24.83 39.74
C LEU A 317 36.80 -23.91 39.20
N THR A 318 37.23 -24.12 37.97
CA THR A 318 38.22 -23.27 37.29
C THR A 318 37.75 -22.81 35.91
N PHE A 319 38.24 -21.65 35.48
CA PHE A 319 38.08 -21.12 34.12
C PHE A 319 39.48 -20.75 33.61
N ASP A 320 39.87 -21.24 32.42
CA ASP A 320 41.23 -21.11 31.88
C ASP A 320 42.34 -21.47 32.90
N GLY A 321 42.09 -22.51 33.70
CA GLY A 321 43.03 -23.00 34.72
C GLY A 321 43.13 -22.15 36.00
N LYS A 322 42.32 -21.10 36.15
CA LYS A 322 42.27 -20.25 37.36
C LYS A 322 41.02 -20.56 38.20
N PRO A 323 41.13 -20.60 39.54
CA PRO A 323 39.97 -20.75 40.43
C PRO A 323 38.93 -19.65 40.18
N VAL A 324 37.66 -20.03 40.23
CA VAL A 324 36.55 -19.08 40.11
C VAL A 324 35.96 -18.76 41.49
N GLU A 325 35.70 -17.49 41.76
CA GLU A 325 35.12 -17.01 43.02
C GLU A 325 33.61 -16.81 42.92
N GLN A 326 32.92 -16.84 44.06
CA GLN A 326 31.50 -16.50 44.11
C GLN A 326 31.32 -15.02 43.79
N GLY A 327 30.33 -14.69 42.97
CA GLY A 327 30.12 -13.35 42.43
C GLY A 327 30.96 -13.05 41.17
N ALA A 328 31.79 -13.98 40.70
CA ALA A 328 32.53 -13.82 39.46
C ALA A 328 31.57 -13.56 38.28
N LYS A 329 31.91 -12.52 37.51
CA LYS A 329 31.19 -12.10 36.31
C LYS A 329 31.95 -12.54 35.07
N MET A 330 31.27 -13.17 34.11
CA MET A 330 31.89 -13.70 32.91
C MET A 330 30.92 -13.68 31.71
N PRO A 331 31.42 -13.63 30.47
CA PRO A 331 30.57 -13.80 29.28
C PRO A 331 29.86 -15.17 29.28
N ALA A 332 28.68 -15.27 28.67
CA ALA A 332 27.96 -16.55 28.56
C ALA A 332 28.79 -17.70 27.96
N ALA A 333 29.66 -17.41 26.97
CA ALA A 333 30.58 -18.41 26.40
C ALA A 333 31.61 -18.96 27.41
N ALA A 334 31.95 -18.21 28.46
CA ALA A 334 32.88 -18.67 29.48
C ALA A 334 32.25 -19.70 30.44
N LEU A 335 30.92 -19.64 30.64
CA LEU A 335 30.20 -20.62 31.46
C LEU A 335 30.34 -22.04 30.90
N THR A 336 30.32 -22.20 29.56
CA THR A 336 30.48 -23.50 28.90
C THR A 336 31.93 -24.00 28.85
N ALA A 337 32.88 -23.16 29.27
CA ALA A 337 34.30 -23.46 29.33
C ALA A 337 34.79 -23.76 30.76
N LEU A 338 33.89 -23.72 31.75
CA LEU A 338 34.21 -24.10 33.12
C LEU A 338 34.68 -25.55 33.20
N THR A 339 35.70 -25.76 34.02
CA THR A 339 36.18 -27.09 34.38
C THR A 339 36.02 -27.33 35.87
N TYR A 340 35.72 -28.57 36.23
CA TYR A 340 35.58 -29.01 37.61
C TYR A 340 36.66 -30.05 37.93
N ASP A 341 37.42 -29.77 38.99
CA ASP A 341 38.37 -30.68 39.60
C ASP A 341 37.66 -31.49 40.68
N SER A 342 37.50 -32.79 40.43
CA SER A 342 36.88 -33.75 41.34
C SER A 342 37.92 -34.53 42.15
N SER A 343 39.20 -34.13 42.12
CA SER A 343 40.26 -34.78 42.91
C SER A 343 39.92 -34.74 44.39
N GLY A 344 39.73 -35.92 44.99
CA GLY A 344 39.36 -36.05 46.41
C GLY A 344 37.87 -35.88 46.71
N VAL A 345 37.00 -35.85 45.69
CA VAL A 345 35.54 -35.85 45.85
C VAL A 345 35.01 -37.27 45.60
N ALA A 346 34.27 -37.83 46.55
CA ALA A 346 33.75 -39.19 46.45
C ALA A 346 32.61 -39.32 45.42
N ALA A 347 32.54 -40.45 44.73
CA ALA A 347 31.40 -40.79 43.88
C ALA A 347 30.05 -40.71 44.64
N GLY A 348 29.01 -40.22 43.97
CA GLY A 348 27.68 -39.94 44.54
C GLY A 348 27.54 -38.53 45.14
N THR A 349 28.62 -37.77 45.26
CA THR A 349 28.57 -36.37 45.74
C THR A 349 27.94 -35.46 44.67
N VAL A 350 27.03 -34.60 45.10
CA VAL A 350 26.40 -33.57 44.25
C VAL A 350 26.88 -32.18 44.66
N GLY A 351 27.52 -31.47 43.74
CA GLY A 351 27.84 -30.05 43.86
C GLY A 351 26.82 -29.19 43.11
N LEU A 352 26.58 -27.97 43.57
CA LEU A 352 25.68 -27.03 42.91
C LEU A 352 26.45 -25.79 42.47
N ILE A 353 26.28 -25.39 41.21
CA ILE A 353 26.64 -24.06 40.71
C ILE A 353 25.35 -23.29 40.50
N GLY A 354 25.13 -22.23 41.27
CA GLY A 354 24.06 -21.27 41.01
C GLY A 354 24.61 -20.13 40.17
N TYR A 355 23.85 -19.64 39.21
CA TYR A 355 24.22 -18.49 38.40
C TYR A 355 23.01 -17.63 38.01
N SER A 356 23.24 -16.35 37.79
CA SER A 356 22.28 -15.44 37.15
C SER A 356 22.83 -14.96 35.81
N VAL A 357 21.96 -14.82 34.84
CA VAL A 357 22.28 -14.33 33.50
C VAL A 357 21.50 -13.05 33.29
N SER A 358 22.20 -11.95 33.01
CA SER A 358 21.59 -10.66 32.72
C SER A 358 21.93 -10.22 31.31
N ASP A 359 20.97 -9.57 30.65
CA ASP A 359 21.19 -8.91 29.37
C ASP A 359 21.56 -7.42 29.56
N PRO A 360 21.98 -6.72 28.48
CA PRO A 360 22.19 -5.28 28.51
C PRO A 360 20.92 -4.44 28.70
N TYR A 361 19.73 -5.06 28.60
CA TYR A 361 18.42 -4.42 28.71
C TYR A 361 17.90 -4.39 30.15
N GLY A 362 18.63 -4.99 31.09
CA GLY A 362 18.30 -5.03 32.51
C GLY A 362 17.38 -6.19 32.91
N GLN A 363 17.09 -7.12 32.00
CA GLN A 363 16.43 -8.37 32.35
C GLN A 363 17.44 -9.37 32.91
N ALA A 364 16.98 -10.26 33.79
CA ALA A 364 17.82 -11.32 34.33
C ALA A 364 17.04 -12.59 34.65
N THR A 365 17.68 -13.73 34.46
CA THR A 365 17.14 -15.07 34.77
C THR A 365 18.18 -15.85 35.59
N GLN A 366 17.73 -16.81 36.40
CA GLN A 366 18.61 -17.65 37.23
C GLN A 366 18.59 -19.10 36.75
N GLY A 367 19.74 -19.77 36.86
CA GLY A 367 19.89 -21.18 36.57
C GLY A 367 20.76 -21.88 37.61
N VAL A 368 20.67 -23.22 37.64
CA VAL A 368 21.46 -24.07 38.53
C VAL A 368 22.07 -25.21 37.72
N VAL A 369 23.34 -25.53 37.96
CA VAL A 369 23.99 -26.75 37.47
C VAL A 369 24.26 -27.68 38.65
N ALA A 370 23.67 -28.87 38.62
CA ALA A 370 23.94 -29.95 39.56
C ALA A 370 25.03 -30.87 39.00
N ILE A 371 26.21 -30.85 39.62
CA ILE A 371 27.36 -31.68 39.25
C ILE A 371 27.34 -32.94 40.11
N THR A 372 27.12 -34.10 39.51
CA THR A 372 27.22 -35.41 40.18
C THR A 372 28.56 -36.05 39.86
N VAL A 373 29.37 -36.36 40.87
CA VAL A 373 30.60 -37.14 40.69
C VAL A 373 30.22 -38.61 40.58
N SER A 374 30.62 -39.29 39.50
CA SER A 374 30.24 -40.70 39.26
C SER A 374 31.34 -41.48 38.56
N ALA A 375 31.45 -42.77 38.89
CA ALA A 375 32.37 -43.71 38.25
C ALA A 375 32.00 -43.99 36.77
N ASP A 376 30.73 -43.80 36.37
CA ASP A 376 30.26 -44.02 35.00
C ASP A 376 30.31 -42.75 34.11
N ALA A 377 30.71 -41.60 34.68
CA ALA A 377 30.64 -40.31 34.01
C ALA A 377 31.54 -40.22 32.76
N GLY A 378 32.68 -40.93 32.74
CA GLY A 378 33.57 -40.96 31.57
C GLY A 378 32.89 -41.57 30.33
N ALA A 379 32.09 -42.63 30.52
CA ALA A 379 31.31 -43.23 29.45
C ALA A 379 30.18 -42.32 28.97
N LYS A 380 29.49 -41.64 29.90
CA LYS A 380 28.44 -40.65 29.58
C LYS A 380 29.00 -39.46 28.79
N LEU A 381 30.16 -38.92 29.18
CA LEU A 381 30.82 -37.82 28.46
C LEU A 381 31.26 -38.23 27.05
N ALA A 382 31.81 -39.45 26.88
CA ALA A 382 32.15 -39.98 25.57
C ALA A 382 30.91 -40.15 24.67
N GLN A 383 29.79 -40.61 25.25
CA GLN A 383 28.51 -40.72 24.55
C GLN A 383 27.97 -39.33 24.12
N LEU A 384 28.06 -38.32 24.99
CA LEU A 384 27.68 -36.93 24.67
C LEU A 384 28.53 -36.34 23.53
N GLU A 385 29.84 -36.58 23.53
CA GLU A 385 30.72 -36.13 22.45
C GLU A 385 30.39 -36.84 21.12
N GLN A 386 30.07 -38.14 21.15
CA GLN A 386 29.63 -38.87 19.96
C GLN A 386 28.28 -38.35 19.45
N GLN A 387 27.32 -38.07 20.33
CA GLN A 387 26.04 -37.44 20.00
C GLN A 387 26.24 -36.05 19.37
N LYS A 388 27.19 -35.26 19.89
CA LYS A 388 27.54 -33.95 19.34
C LYS A 388 28.06 -34.04 17.90
N GLN A 389 28.89 -35.03 17.58
CA GLN A 389 29.39 -35.23 16.21
C GLN A 389 28.26 -35.60 15.24
N VAL A 390 27.33 -36.47 15.66
CA VAL A 390 26.13 -36.82 14.87
C VAL A 390 25.27 -35.58 14.64
N ARG A 391 24.97 -34.82 15.71
CA ARG A 391 24.24 -33.55 15.64
C ARG A 391 24.89 -32.57 14.65
N LEU A 392 26.21 -32.37 14.71
CA LEU A 392 26.94 -31.45 13.82
C LEU A 392 26.87 -31.88 12.35
N ALA A 393 26.93 -33.19 12.08
CA ALA A 393 26.78 -33.72 10.73
C ALA A 393 25.34 -33.50 10.20
N ASP A 394 24.33 -33.78 11.03
CA ASP A 394 22.92 -33.56 10.68
C ASP A 394 22.60 -32.08 10.49
N ALA A 395 23.20 -31.21 11.31
CA ALA A 395 23.11 -29.75 11.23
C ALA A 395 23.67 -29.21 9.90
N ASP A 396 24.88 -29.63 9.53
CA ASP A 396 25.53 -29.24 8.27
C ASP A 396 24.72 -29.72 7.06
N ALA A 397 24.22 -30.97 7.10
CA ALA A 397 23.32 -31.50 6.08
C ALA A 397 22.01 -30.70 5.98
N TYR A 398 21.43 -30.33 7.11
CA TYR A 398 20.21 -29.52 7.17
C TYR A 398 20.42 -28.12 6.59
N LEU A 399 21.47 -27.40 6.99
CA LEU A 399 21.81 -26.07 6.45
C LEU A 399 21.98 -26.10 4.92
N LYS A 400 22.64 -27.12 4.38
CA LYS A 400 22.75 -27.32 2.92
C LYS A 400 21.39 -27.51 2.26
N SER A 401 20.45 -28.18 2.93
CA SER A 401 19.08 -28.39 2.42
C SER A 401 18.22 -27.13 2.42
N LEU A 402 18.54 -26.12 3.24
CA LEU A 402 17.77 -24.88 3.31
C LEU A 402 17.93 -24.01 2.07
N SER A 403 19.08 -24.08 1.38
CA SER A 403 19.37 -23.17 0.27
C SER A 403 18.44 -23.41 -0.92
N ARG A 404 17.55 -22.45 -1.20
CA ARG A 404 16.50 -22.56 -2.22
C ARG A 404 15.93 -21.20 -2.60
N ASP A 405 15.17 -21.18 -3.69
CA ASP A 405 14.30 -20.07 -4.04
C ASP A 405 12.88 -20.26 -3.45
N VAL A 406 12.29 -19.20 -2.91
CA VAL A 406 10.93 -19.17 -2.36
C VAL A 406 10.13 -18.08 -3.07
N GLY A 407 9.09 -18.47 -3.81
CA GLY A 407 8.16 -17.51 -4.41
C GLY A 407 7.24 -16.90 -3.34
N THR A 408 7.08 -15.58 -3.35
CA THR A 408 6.26 -14.87 -2.35
C THR A 408 5.34 -13.86 -3.02
N THR A 409 4.03 -14.11 -2.91
CA THR A 409 3.01 -13.27 -3.51
C THR A 409 2.87 -11.96 -2.74
N ILE A 410 2.88 -10.83 -3.45
CA ILE A 410 2.78 -9.50 -2.84
C ILE A 410 1.35 -9.23 -2.36
N GLY A 411 1.23 -8.68 -1.15
CA GLY A 411 -0.02 -8.17 -0.58
C GLY A 411 -1.05 -9.21 -0.18
N VAL A 412 -0.71 -10.50 -0.11
CA VAL A 412 -1.59 -11.56 0.44
C VAL A 412 -1.31 -11.84 1.93
N GLY A 413 -0.52 -10.99 2.58
CA GLY A 413 0.00 -11.21 3.94
C GLY A 413 1.28 -12.06 3.96
N PRO A 414 1.67 -12.59 5.14
CA PRO A 414 2.85 -13.43 5.28
C PRO A 414 2.74 -14.72 4.47
N VAL A 415 3.71 -14.96 3.58
CA VAL A 415 3.81 -16.17 2.77
C VAL A 415 4.78 -17.14 3.44
N ALA A 416 4.31 -18.34 3.77
CA ALA A 416 5.15 -19.37 4.39
C ALA A 416 6.32 -19.76 3.48
N ALA A 417 7.53 -19.83 4.05
CA ALA A 417 8.73 -20.19 3.31
C ALA A 417 8.82 -21.68 2.95
N GLY A 418 8.01 -22.53 3.61
CA GLY A 418 7.97 -23.98 3.35
C GLY A 418 9.30 -24.67 3.64
N LEU A 419 10.01 -24.25 4.68
CA LEU A 419 11.31 -24.79 5.04
C LEU A 419 11.17 -26.18 5.70
N PRO A 420 12.13 -27.10 5.49
CA PRO A 420 12.09 -28.45 6.02
C PRO A 420 12.16 -28.43 7.55
N VAL A 421 11.54 -29.43 8.17
CA VAL A 421 11.63 -29.64 9.62
C VAL A 421 13.08 -29.93 10.01
N VAL A 422 13.56 -29.31 11.09
CA VAL A 422 14.89 -29.57 11.63
C VAL A 422 14.95 -31.02 12.17
N PRO A 423 16.01 -31.81 11.88
CA PRO A 423 16.17 -33.14 12.44
C PRO A 423 16.13 -33.13 13.97
N ALA A 424 15.53 -34.16 14.60
CA ALA A 424 15.42 -34.25 16.05
C ALA A 424 16.79 -34.25 16.76
N SER A 425 17.82 -34.80 16.11
CA SER A 425 19.22 -34.77 16.58
C SER A 425 19.80 -33.35 16.65
N ALA A 426 19.19 -32.39 15.95
CA ALA A 426 19.58 -30.98 15.86
C ALA A 426 18.56 -30.02 16.49
N ALA A 427 17.62 -30.53 17.31
CA ALA A 427 16.56 -29.72 17.92
C ALA A 427 17.07 -28.61 18.87
N GLU A 428 18.26 -28.77 19.45
CA GLU A 428 18.89 -27.77 20.33
C GLU A 428 19.67 -26.70 19.56
N MET A 429 19.67 -26.74 18.22
CA MET A 429 20.35 -25.72 17.43
C MET A 429 19.64 -24.38 17.47
N THR A 430 20.44 -23.34 17.45
CA THR A 430 19.99 -21.97 17.26
C THR A 430 20.65 -21.35 16.03
N PHE A 431 19.91 -20.49 15.34
CA PHE A 431 20.30 -19.88 14.08
C PHE A 431 20.28 -18.36 14.20
N LYS A 432 21.45 -17.74 14.06
CA LYS A 432 21.57 -16.29 13.98
C LYS A 432 21.18 -15.81 12.59
N VAL A 433 20.36 -14.76 12.56
CA VAL A 433 20.02 -14.02 11.34
C VAL A 433 21.17 -13.08 11.00
N ALA A 434 21.97 -13.45 10.00
CA ALA A 434 23.17 -12.71 9.59
C ALA A 434 22.88 -11.60 8.57
N ALA A 435 21.78 -11.71 7.83
CA ALA A 435 21.28 -10.71 6.90
C ALA A 435 19.76 -10.80 6.81
N LEU A 436 19.09 -9.66 6.71
CA LEU A 436 17.64 -9.53 6.59
C LEU A 436 17.25 -8.87 5.26
N PRO A 437 15.98 -9.01 4.83
CA PRO A 437 15.46 -8.16 3.78
C PRO A 437 15.56 -6.69 4.19
N ASP A 438 15.98 -5.85 3.25
CA ASP A 438 15.86 -4.39 3.35
C ASP A 438 14.41 -3.91 3.13
N LYS A 439 13.54 -4.78 2.60
CA LYS A 439 12.13 -4.50 2.28
C LYS A 439 11.26 -5.71 2.62
N GLY A 440 10.11 -5.49 3.28
CA GLY A 440 9.22 -6.55 3.76
C GLY A 440 9.53 -7.01 5.19
N THR A 441 8.79 -8.00 5.68
CA THR A 441 8.86 -8.46 7.08
C THR A 441 9.05 -9.97 7.15
N LEU A 442 10.11 -10.42 7.84
CA LEU A 442 10.31 -11.83 8.17
C LEU A 442 9.65 -12.14 9.53
N ARG A 443 8.94 -13.26 9.63
CA ARG A 443 8.22 -13.67 10.84
C ARG A 443 8.44 -15.14 11.18
N ALA A 444 8.48 -15.46 12.47
CA ALA A 444 8.31 -16.81 13.01
C ALA A 444 7.03 -16.82 13.85
N GLY A 445 5.95 -17.43 13.33
CA GLY A 445 4.61 -17.21 13.88
C GLY A 445 4.25 -15.71 13.87
N ASP A 446 3.87 -15.16 15.01
CA ASP A 446 3.55 -13.74 15.15
C ASP A 446 4.78 -12.84 15.39
N ARG A 447 5.93 -13.43 15.70
CA ARG A 447 7.16 -12.71 16.07
C ARG A 447 7.85 -12.16 14.82
N VAL A 448 8.08 -10.85 14.78
CA VAL A 448 8.92 -10.20 13.76
C VAL A 448 10.39 -10.51 14.03
N ILE A 449 11.10 -10.96 13.00
CA ILE A 449 12.50 -11.37 13.09
C ILE A 449 13.41 -10.25 12.58
N GLY A 450 14.28 -9.77 13.46
CA GLY A 450 15.26 -8.69 13.27
C GLY A 450 16.66 -9.20 12.90
N LEU A 451 17.52 -8.28 12.47
CA LEU A 451 18.91 -8.58 12.16
C LEU A 451 19.62 -8.95 13.47
N GLY A 452 20.42 -10.01 13.46
CA GLY A 452 21.11 -10.50 14.65
C GLY A 452 20.25 -11.32 15.60
N HIS A 453 18.92 -11.38 15.40
CA HIS A 453 18.06 -12.25 16.20
C HIS A 453 18.51 -13.71 16.09
N VAL A 454 18.28 -14.45 17.17
CA VAL A 454 18.56 -15.87 17.27
C VAL A 454 17.24 -16.63 17.21
N LEU A 455 17.13 -17.52 16.23
CA LEU A 455 15.98 -18.40 16.01
C LEU A 455 16.26 -19.77 16.62
N GLU A 456 15.26 -20.37 17.26
CA GLU A 456 15.33 -21.77 17.67
C GLU A 456 15.07 -22.69 16.46
N ALA A 457 15.52 -23.94 16.54
CA ALA A 457 15.23 -24.94 15.53
C ALA A 457 13.73 -25.07 15.20
N ALA A 458 12.85 -24.91 16.20
CA ALA A 458 11.41 -24.97 16.03
C ALA A 458 10.83 -23.80 15.21
N ASP A 459 11.52 -22.65 15.14
CA ASP A 459 11.07 -21.48 14.40
C ASP A 459 11.23 -21.66 12.88
N ILE A 460 12.28 -22.39 12.45
CA ILE A 460 12.71 -22.44 11.05
C ILE A 460 11.58 -22.91 10.10
N PRO A 461 10.84 -24.00 10.37
CA PRO A 461 9.78 -24.46 9.46
C PRO A 461 8.60 -23.48 9.39
N GLY A 462 8.39 -22.69 10.46
CA GLY A 462 7.33 -21.69 10.58
C GLY A 462 7.69 -20.31 10.04
N LEU A 463 8.89 -20.15 9.45
CA LEU A 463 9.28 -18.87 8.86
C LEU A 463 8.35 -18.49 7.71
N SER A 464 7.89 -17.24 7.75
CA SER A 464 7.10 -16.61 6.70
C SER A 464 7.67 -15.25 6.35
N TYR A 465 7.48 -14.84 5.11
CA TYR A 465 7.92 -13.55 4.63
C TYR A 465 6.74 -12.82 4.00
N GLU A 466 6.51 -11.58 4.45
CA GLU A 466 5.54 -10.67 3.88
C GLU A 466 6.28 -9.64 3.02
N PRO A 467 6.18 -9.71 1.68
CA PRO A 467 6.83 -8.75 0.82
C PRO A 467 6.17 -7.37 0.91
N GLN A 468 7.00 -6.32 0.87
CA GLN A 468 6.50 -4.96 0.74
C GLN A 468 5.91 -4.73 -0.67
N ILE A 469 4.87 -3.91 -0.78
CA ILE A 469 4.32 -3.51 -2.09
C ILE A 469 5.38 -2.72 -2.88
N GLY A 470 5.57 -3.06 -4.16
CA GLY A 470 6.56 -2.41 -5.04
C GLY A 470 7.93 -3.11 -5.06
N THR A 471 8.06 -4.30 -4.46
CA THR A 471 9.30 -5.10 -4.48
C THR A 471 9.27 -6.21 -5.52
N GLU A 472 8.33 -6.19 -6.47
CA GLU A 472 8.33 -7.13 -7.58
C GLU A 472 9.70 -7.13 -8.28
N ASN A 473 10.23 -8.33 -8.55
CA ASN A 473 11.55 -8.52 -9.17
C ASN A 473 12.76 -8.06 -8.33
N GLN A 474 12.59 -7.81 -7.03
CA GLN A 474 13.68 -7.50 -6.11
C GLN A 474 13.86 -8.67 -5.13
N PRO A 475 14.59 -9.74 -5.54
CA PRO A 475 14.84 -10.87 -4.65
C PRO A 475 15.78 -10.46 -3.52
N PHE A 476 15.60 -11.06 -2.35
CA PHE A 476 16.52 -10.87 -1.22
C PHE A 476 16.97 -12.22 -0.66
N ALA A 477 18.16 -12.23 -0.07
CA ALA A 477 18.77 -13.40 0.51
C ALA A 477 18.73 -13.34 2.04
N LEU A 478 17.95 -14.22 2.67
CA LEU A 478 18.04 -14.50 4.10
C LEU A 478 19.26 -15.40 4.34
N THR A 479 20.17 -14.97 5.22
CA THR A 479 21.32 -15.78 5.62
C THR A 479 21.16 -16.26 7.06
N LEU A 480 21.08 -17.58 7.24
CA LEU A 480 21.01 -18.23 8.55
C LEU A 480 22.36 -18.85 8.88
N GLN A 481 22.92 -18.50 10.03
CA GLN A 481 24.19 -19.04 10.52
C GLN A 481 23.96 -19.79 11.83
N ALA A 482 24.55 -20.97 12.02
CA ALA A 482 24.51 -21.63 13.32
C ALA A 482 25.17 -20.74 14.39
N ALA A 483 24.46 -20.43 15.47
CA ALA A 483 24.93 -19.46 16.46
C ALA A 483 26.01 -20.05 17.40
N ASN A 484 25.91 -21.36 17.68
CA ASN A 484 26.75 -22.05 18.67
C ASN A 484 27.87 -22.91 18.05
N ASP A 485 27.90 -23.04 16.72
CA ASP A 485 28.82 -23.93 16.01
C ASP A 485 29.37 -23.24 14.75
N ASN A 486 30.63 -23.52 14.41
CA ASN A 486 31.27 -22.94 13.23
C ASN A 486 30.91 -23.73 11.95
N LEU A 487 29.64 -23.64 11.55
CA LEU A 487 29.11 -24.26 10.34
C LEU A 487 28.93 -23.23 9.21
N PRO A 488 29.06 -23.63 7.93
CA PRO A 488 28.76 -22.74 6.81
C PRO A 488 27.32 -22.21 6.88
N PRO A 489 27.08 -20.93 6.55
CA PRO A 489 25.73 -20.38 6.58
C PRO A 489 24.87 -20.94 5.44
N ALA A 490 23.56 -20.96 5.65
CA ALA A 490 22.57 -21.27 4.62
C ALA A 490 21.95 -19.98 4.06
N THR A 491 21.64 -19.97 2.76
CA THR A 491 21.05 -18.81 2.08
C THR A 491 19.74 -19.17 1.42
N ILE A 492 18.64 -18.55 1.86
CA ILE A 492 17.31 -18.70 1.28
C ILE A 492 17.00 -17.43 0.47
N THR A 493 16.65 -17.59 -0.80
CA THR A 493 16.34 -16.46 -1.69
C THR A 493 14.84 -16.32 -1.84
N PHE A 494 14.26 -15.26 -1.30
CA PHE A 494 12.84 -14.93 -1.49
C PHE A 494 12.67 -14.13 -2.78
N LYS A 495 11.64 -14.46 -3.55
CA LYS A 495 11.31 -13.83 -4.84
C LYS A 495 9.90 -13.24 -4.79
N PRO A 496 9.76 -11.94 -4.47
CA PRO A 496 8.47 -11.26 -4.50
C PRO A 496 7.90 -11.18 -5.91
N ALA A 497 6.63 -11.52 -6.07
CA ALA A 497 5.91 -11.43 -7.34
C ALA A 497 4.46 -10.98 -7.15
N LEU A 498 3.93 -10.28 -8.15
CA LEU A 498 2.50 -9.98 -8.24
C LEU A 498 1.72 -11.24 -8.63
N ASP A 499 0.51 -11.38 -8.10
CA ASP A 499 -0.41 -12.43 -8.57
C ASP A 499 -0.85 -12.13 -10.02
N ALA A 500 -1.14 -13.18 -10.79
CA ALA A 500 -1.62 -13.03 -12.16
C ALA A 500 -2.93 -12.22 -12.22
N CYS A 501 -3.83 -12.36 -11.25
CA CYS A 501 -5.05 -11.57 -11.16
C CYS A 501 -4.75 -10.07 -10.98
N ASP A 502 -3.78 -9.72 -10.13
CA ASP A 502 -3.37 -8.32 -9.92
C ASP A 502 -2.86 -7.71 -11.23
N THR A 503 -2.03 -8.43 -12.00
CA THR A 503 -1.53 -7.95 -13.29
C THR A 503 -2.61 -7.87 -14.39
N ALA A 504 -3.64 -8.72 -14.31
CA ALA A 504 -4.67 -8.82 -15.34
C ALA A 504 -5.85 -7.86 -15.11
N ALA A 505 -6.18 -7.54 -13.85
CA ALA A 505 -7.44 -6.88 -13.50
C ALA A 505 -7.39 -5.96 -12.27
N ALA A 506 -6.23 -5.56 -11.74
CA ALA A 506 -6.17 -4.51 -10.70
C ALA A 506 -6.72 -3.16 -11.19
N ALA A 507 -7.32 -2.35 -10.31
CA ALA A 507 -7.90 -1.06 -10.66
C ALA A 507 -6.94 0.12 -10.36
N PRO A 508 -6.91 1.16 -11.20
CA PRO A 508 -6.19 2.39 -10.90
C PRO A 508 -6.69 3.05 -9.62
N LEU A 509 -5.76 3.61 -8.85
CA LEU A 509 -6.02 4.30 -7.57
C LEU A 509 -6.77 3.45 -6.52
N ASP A 510 -6.71 2.12 -6.64
CA ASP A 510 -7.27 1.22 -5.64
C ASP A 510 -6.42 1.27 -4.36
N LEU A 511 -7.01 1.76 -3.26
CA LEU A 511 -6.39 1.81 -1.94
C LEU A 511 -6.14 0.42 -1.33
N GLN A 512 -6.52 -0.67 -2.00
CA GLN A 512 -6.18 -2.03 -1.62
C GLN A 512 -5.47 -2.81 -2.75
N GLY A 513 -5.15 -2.15 -3.87
CA GLY A 513 -4.47 -2.77 -5.02
C GLY A 513 -2.96 -2.76 -4.88
N VAL A 514 -2.26 -3.80 -5.34
CA VAL A 514 -0.78 -3.91 -5.18
C VAL A 514 0.02 -3.45 -6.39
N THR A 515 -0.63 -2.91 -7.42
CA THR A 515 -0.02 -2.42 -8.66
C THR A 515 -0.73 -1.15 -9.15
N ALA A 516 -0.24 -0.54 -10.23
CA ALA A 516 -0.85 0.65 -10.84
C ALA A 516 -2.27 0.38 -11.38
N GLY A 517 -2.56 -0.88 -11.73
CA GLY A 517 -3.83 -1.32 -12.26
C GLY A 517 -3.97 -1.09 -13.76
N LYS A 518 -5.10 -1.55 -14.28
CA LYS A 518 -5.52 -1.51 -15.67
C LYS A 518 -6.83 -0.78 -15.80
N LEU A 519 -6.95 0.11 -16.76
CA LEU A 519 -8.24 0.69 -17.14
C LEU A 519 -9.19 -0.43 -17.59
N PRO A 520 -10.52 -0.26 -17.46
CA PRO A 520 -11.49 -1.29 -17.82
C PRO A 520 -11.28 -1.92 -19.22
N ASN A 521 -10.78 -1.14 -20.17
CA ASN A 521 -10.48 -1.56 -21.55
C ASN A 521 -9.14 -2.30 -21.75
N GLU A 522 -8.24 -2.27 -20.77
CA GLU A 522 -6.94 -2.96 -20.84
C GLU A 522 -7.01 -4.39 -20.29
N ILE A 523 -8.18 -4.76 -19.77
CA ILE A 523 -8.47 -6.06 -19.19
C ILE A 523 -8.89 -7.00 -20.32
N ASP A 524 -8.07 -8.02 -20.58
CA ASP A 524 -8.47 -9.15 -21.42
C ASP A 524 -9.25 -10.16 -20.55
N PRO A 525 -10.57 -10.33 -20.75
CA PRO A 525 -11.36 -11.24 -19.93
C PRO A 525 -10.92 -12.70 -20.07
N ASN A 526 -10.32 -13.11 -21.18
CA ASN A 526 -9.85 -14.50 -21.37
C ASN A 526 -8.64 -14.82 -20.48
N VAL A 527 -7.87 -13.81 -20.11
CA VAL A 527 -6.72 -13.94 -19.19
C VAL A 527 -7.16 -13.68 -17.75
N ALA A 528 -7.95 -12.61 -17.53
CA ALA A 528 -8.29 -12.15 -16.20
C ALA A 528 -9.25 -13.07 -15.44
N LEU A 529 -10.28 -13.63 -16.11
CA LEU A 529 -11.26 -14.51 -15.47
C LEU A 529 -10.62 -15.76 -14.84
N PRO A 530 -9.81 -16.57 -15.57
CA PRO A 530 -9.15 -17.73 -14.97
C PRO A 530 -8.12 -17.34 -13.90
N ALA A 531 -7.32 -16.30 -14.14
CA ALA A 531 -6.32 -15.83 -13.18
C ALA A 531 -6.95 -15.44 -11.84
N CYS A 532 -8.02 -14.64 -11.86
CA CYS A 532 -8.72 -14.22 -10.64
C CYS A 532 -9.50 -15.34 -9.96
N THR A 533 -9.97 -16.34 -10.72
CA THR A 533 -10.62 -17.51 -10.14
C THR A 533 -9.62 -18.35 -9.33
N GLU A 534 -8.41 -18.58 -9.86
CA GLU A 534 -7.36 -19.30 -9.13
C GLU A 534 -6.82 -18.49 -7.94
N ALA A 535 -6.69 -17.16 -8.07
CA ALA A 535 -6.27 -16.30 -6.98
C ALA A 535 -7.22 -16.37 -5.77
N ILE A 536 -8.55 -16.34 -6.01
CA ILE A 536 -9.56 -16.48 -4.95
C ILE A 536 -9.50 -17.87 -4.28
N LYS A 537 -9.14 -18.91 -5.04
CA LYS A 537 -8.99 -20.26 -4.49
C LYS A 537 -7.74 -20.38 -3.61
N ALA A 538 -6.65 -19.73 -4.00
CA ALA A 538 -5.41 -19.69 -3.22
C ALA A 538 -5.53 -18.79 -1.98
N TYR A 539 -6.26 -17.68 -2.09
CA TYR A 539 -6.36 -16.62 -1.08
C TYR A 539 -7.82 -16.16 -0.86
N PRO A 540 -8.69 -17.02 -0.30
CA PRO A 540 -10.13 -16.75 -0.17
C PRO A 540 -10.46 -15.56 0.75
N GLU A 541 -9.56 -15.19 1.66
CA GLU A 541 -9.64 -14.04 2.56
C GLU A 541 -9.32 -12.70 1.88
N VAL A 542 -8.69 -12.73 0.71
CA VAL A 542 -8.24 -11.53 0.00
C VAL A 542 -9.38 -10.95 -0.85
N ALA A 543 -10.16 -10.06 -0.25
CA ALA A 543 -11.31 -9.42 -0.90
C ALA A 543 -10.99 -8.70 -2.22
N ARG A 544 -9.74 -8.24 -2.43
CA ARG A 544 -9.33 -7.59 -3.68
C ARG A 544 -9.44 -8.52 -4.89
N PHE A 545 -9.15 -9.81 -4.75
CA PHE A 545 -9.25 -10.74 -5.88
C PHE A 545 -10.70 -10.96 -6.29
N VAL A 546 -11.63 -10.92 -5.32
CA VAL A 546 -13.07 -10.94 -5.58
C VAL A 546 -13.48 -9.68 -6.37
N TYR A 547 -12.99 -8.51 -6.00
CA TYR A 547 -13.26 -7.27 -6.74
C TYR A 547 -12.70 -7.33 -8.16
N GLN A 548 -11.45 -7.76 -8.33
CA GLN A 548 -10.78 -7.89 -9.63
C GLN A 548 -11.48 -8.91 -10.55
N LEU A 549 -11.98 -10.02 -10.00
CA LEU A 549 -12.85 -10.94 -10.75
C LEU A 549 -14.12 -10.23 -11.24
N GLY A 550 -14.74 -9.41 -10.38
CA GLY A 550 -15.88 -8.57 -10.77
C GLY A 550 -15.56 -7.63 -11.93
N ARG A 551 -14.37 -7.02 -11.94
CA ARG A 551 -13.89 -6.18 -13.06
C ARG A 551 -13.68 -7.00 -14.34
N ALA A 552 -13.10 -8.18 -14.23
CA ALA A 552 -12.96 -9.11 -15.37
C ALA A 552 -14.32 -9.52 -15.95
N GLN A 553 -15.34 -9.71 -15.10
CA GLN A 553 -16.71 -10.00 -15.52
C GLN A 553 -17.36 -8.79 -16.22
N LEU A 554 -17.12 -7.56 -15.74
CA LEU A 554 -17.55 -6.34 -16.44
C LEU A 554 -16.89 -6.21 -17.82
N ALA A 555 -15.57 -6.46 -17.92
CA ALA A 555 -14.85 -6.49 -19.18
C ALA A 555 -15.40 -7.57 -20.14
N ASN A 556 -15.87 -8.70 -19.60
CA ASN A 556 -16.57 -9.76 -20.34
C ASN A 556 -18.04 -9.45 -20.64
N ARG A 557 -18.54 -8.26 -20.29
CA ARG A 557 -19.94 -7.82 -20.45
C ARG A 557 -20.96 -8.66 -19.67
N ASP A 558 -20.52 -9.49 -18.73
CA ASP A 558 -21.40 -10.21 -17.80
C ASP A 558 -21.73 -9.34 -16.59
N THR A 559 -22.48 -8.28 -16.87
CA THR A 559 -22.78 -7.23 -15.88
C THR A 559 -23.60 -7.78 -14.70
N LYS A 560 -24.44 -8.81 -14.92
CA LYS A 560 -25.27 -9.42 -13.87
C LYS A 560 -24.42 -10.19 -12.87
N THR A 561 -23.52 -11.05 -13.34
CA THR A 561 -22.60 -11.78 -12.44
C THR A 561 -21.62 -10.82 -11.79
N ALA A 562 -21.11 -9.85 -12.56
CA ALA A 562 -20.21 -8.82 -12.04
C ALA A 562 -20.83 -8.07 -10.85
N PHE A 563 -22.08 -7.61 -10.95
CA PHE A 563 -22.76 -6.92 -9.85
C PHE A 563 -22.76 -7.76 -8.56
N ALA A 564 -23.08 -9.05 -8.65
CA ALA A 564 -23.10 -9.95 -7.50
C ALA A 564 -21.69 -10.15 -6.90
N THR A 565 -20.69 -10.36 -7.75
CA THR A 565 -19.28 -10.52 -7.35
C THR A 565 -18.71 -9.26 -6.69
N ILE A 566 -18.92 -8.10 -7.30
CA ILE A 566 -18.45 -6.81 -6.79
C ILE A 566 -19.14 -6.49 -5.46
N LYS A 567 -20.45 -6.76 -5.35
CA LYS A 567 -21.16 -6.62 -4.08
C LYS A 567 -20.57 -7.54 -3.00
N LYS A 568 -20.20 -8.79 -3.34
CA LYS A 568 -19.51 -9.68 -2.40
C LYS A 568 -18.17 -9.11 -1.93
N ALA A 569 -17.39 -8.51 -2.83
CA ALA A 569 -16.14 -7.85 -2.45
C ALA A 569 -16.38 -6.63 -1.54
N MET A 570 -17.40 -5.83 -1.83
CA MET A 570 -17.85 -4.71 -1.00
C MET A 570 -18.27 -5.17 0.40
N ASP A 571 -19.09 -6.22 0.48
CA ASP A 571 -19.55 -6.80 1.75
C ASP A 571 -18.37 -7.41 2.55
N ALA A 572 -17.32 -7.88 1.86
CA ALA A 572 -16.05 -8.31 2.44
C ALA A 572 -15.08 -7.17 2.79
N GLY A 573 -15.53 -5.91 2.68
CA GLY A 573 -14.76 -4.73 3.10
C GLY A 573 -13.94 -4.04 2.01
N HIS A 574 -13.99 -4.48 0.75
CA HIS A 574 -13.23 -3.86 -0.34
C HIS A 574 -13.75 -2.44 -0.66
N VAL A 575 -12.88 -1.44 -0.51
CA VAL A 575 -13.19 -0.01 -0.56
C VAL A 575 -13.58 0.44 -1.98
N ARG A 576 -12.75 0.12 -2.98
CA ARG A 576 -12.99 0.46 -4.40
C ARG A 576 -14.27 -0.20 -4.95
N ALA A 577 -14.68 -1.33 -4.37
CA ALA A 577 -15.91 -2.03 -4.77
C ALA A 577 -17.17 -1.27 -4.38
N ILE A 578 -17.13 -0.46 -3.31
CA ILE A 578 -18.25 0.41 -2.88
C ILE A 578 -18.64 1.36 -4.01
N TYR A 579 -17.66 2.07 -4.56
CA TYR A 579 -17.89 2.94 -5.73
C TYR A 579 -18.39 2.17 -6.94
N GLU A 580 -17.83 1.01 -7.23
CA GLU A 580 -18.23 0.26 -8.43
C GLU A 580 -19.71 -0.13 -8.33
N VAL A 581 -20.19 -0.55 -7.16
CA VAL A 581 -21.62 -0.75 -6.90
C VAL A 581 -22.42 0.56 -7.06
N SER A 582 -21.91 1.68 -6.54
CA SER A 582 -22.53 3.01 -6.73
C SER A 582 -22.68 3.37 -8.22
N SER A 583 -21.61 3.18 -9.00
CA SER A 583 -21.57 3.45 -10.44
C SER A 583 -22.57 2.59 -11.21
N LEU A 584 -22.75 1.32 -10.82
CA LEU A 584 -23.76 0.45 -11.42
C LEU A 584 -25.21 0.94 -11.14
N TYR A 585 -25.48 1.48 -9.95
CA TYR A 585 -26.76 2.14 -9.66
C TYR A 585 -26.93 3.50 -10.38
N GLU A 586 -25.85 4.27 -10.53
CA GLU A 586 -25.89 5.56 -11.21
C GLU A 586 -26.17 5.42 -12.71
N SER A 587 -25.53 4.43 -13.34
CA SER A 587 -25.67 4.11 -14.77
C SER A 587 -26.91 3.28 -15.08
N GLY A 588 -27.39 2.47 -14.14
CA GLY A 588 -28.44 1.49 -14.37
C GLY A 588 -27.95 0.24 -15.12
N ALA A 589 -26.65 -0.06 -15.05
CA ALA A 589 -26.08 -1.30 -15.58
C ALA A 589 -26.45 -2.48 -14.66
N SER A 590 -27.23 -3.43 -15.18
CA SER A 590 -27.79 -4.62 -14.48
C SER A 590 -28.84 -4.38 -13.40
N VAL A 591 -28.83 -3.20 -12.77
CA VAL A 591 -29.83 -2.78 -11.77
C VAL A 591 -30.60 -1.56 -12.27
N PRO A 592 -31.85 -1.34 -11.83
CA PRO A 592 -32.55 -0.10 -12.16
C PRO A 592 -31.76 1.11 -11.65
N ARG A 593 -31.71 2.15 -12.50
CA ARG A 593 -31.04 3.40 -12.15
C ARG A 593 -31.66 4.00 -10.88
N ASP A 594 -30.82 4.29 -9.89
CA ASP A 594 -31.22 4.87 -8.61
C ASP A 594 -30.13 5.82 -8.12
N ALA A 595 -30.32 7.12 -8.41
CA ALA A 595 -29.33 8.14 -8.05
C ALA A 595 -29.21 8.33 -6.53
N THR A 596 -30.29 8.15 -5.78
CA THR A 596 -30.27 8.29 -4.32
C THR A 596 -29.44 7.18 -3.71
N LYS A 597 -29.73 5.94 -4.10
CA LYS A 597 -28.95 4.79 -3.64
C LYS A 597 -27.49 4.84 -4.07
N ALA A 598 -27.21 5.29 -5.29
CA ALA A 598 -25.84 5.53 -5.74
C ALA A 598 -25.13 6.53 -4.82
N SER A 599 -25.72 7.71 -4.59
CA SER A 599 -25.12 8.73 -3.72
C SER A 599 -24.89 8.23 -2.29
N ASP A 600 -25.80 7.46 -1.71
CA ASP A 600 -25.66 6.91 -0.36
C ASP A 600 -24.51 5.89 -0.27
N ILE A 601 -24.35 5.05 -1.30
CA ILE A 601 -23.24 4.10 -1.39
C ILE A 601 -21.92 4.85 -1.61
N ALA A 602 -21.87 5.82 -2.53
CA ALA A 602 -20.68 6.63 -2.78
C ALA A 602 -20.22 7.37 -1.52
N LYS A 603 -21.15 7.86 -0.68
CA LYS A 603 -20.83 8.47 0.62
C LYS A 603 -20.03 7.54 1.53
N ALA A 604 -20.39 6.25 1.57
CA ALA A 604 -19.67 5.26 2.38
C ALA A 604 -18.25 5.00 1.84
N GLY A 605 -18.06 5.02 0.52
CA GLY A 605 -16.74 4.92 -0.10
C GLY A 605 -15.89 6.16 0.17
N ALA A 606 -16.48 7.35 0.00
CA ALA A 606 -15.82 8.64 0.27
C ALA A 606 -15.36 8.74 1.74
N ALA A 607 -16.17 8.23 2.68
CA ALA A 607 -15.81 8.19 4.09
C ALA A 607 -14.56 7.32 4.38
N LYS A 608 -14.23 6.37 3.49
CA LYS A 608 -13.03 5.52 3.54
C LYS A 608 -11.86 6.06 2.69
N GLY A 609 -11.95 7.31 2.23
CA GLY A 609 -10.86 7.98 1.47
C GLY A 609 -10.73 7.57 0.01
N ASP A 610 -11.69 6.81 -0.51
CA ASP A 610 -11.63 6.26 -1.86
C ASP A 610 -11.71 7.36 -2.95
N PRO A 611 -10.71 7.50 -3.86
CA PRO A 611 -10.65 8.63 -4.80
C PRO A 611 -11.86 8.78 -5.73
N PHE A 612 -12.36 7.69 -6.34
CA PHE A 612 -13.52 7.84 -7.23
C PHE A 612 -14.84 8.00 -6.46
N ALA A 613 -14.96 7.47 -5.24
CA ALA A 613 -16.12 7.70 -4.40
C ALA A 613 -16.15 9.14 -3.86
N LEU A 614 -14.99 9.70 -3.48
CA LEU A 614 -14.82 11.13 -3.15
C LEU A 614 -15.30 11.99 -4.31
N HIS A 615 -14.87 11.68 -5.54
CA HIS A 615 -15.35 12.36 -6.74
C HIS A 615 -16.86 12.17 -6.97
N SER A 616 -17.37 10.94 -6.97
CA SER A 616 -18.77 10.62 -7.27
C SER A 616 -19.73 11.24 -6.24
N TYR A 617 -19.43 11.11 -4.95
CA TYR A 617 -20.22 11.72 -3.89
C TYR A 617 -20.06 13.25 -3.87
N GLY A 618 -18.84 13.75 -4.09
CA GLY A 618 -18.58 15.18 -4.23
C GLY A 618 -19.41 15.81 -5.33
N LYS A 619 -19.46 15.16 -6.50
CA LYS A 619 -20.30 15.54 -7.64
C LYS A 619 -21.80 15.46 -7.33
N ALA A 620 -22.24 14.41 -6.64
CA ALA A 620 -23.64 14.25 -6.21
C ALA A 620 -24.08 15.41 -5.30
N LEU A 621 -23.25 15.79 -4.32
CA LEU A 621 -23.48 16.94 -3.44
C LEU A 621 -23.42 18.27 -4.19
N TYR A 622 -22.45 18.44 -5.08
CA TYR A 622 -22.24 19.69 -5.80
C TYR A 622 -23.44 20.06 -6.70
N TYR A 623 -23.99 19.05 -7.37
CA TYR A 623 -25.12 19.21 -8.30
C TYR A 623 -26.48 18.84 -7.71
N GLY A 624 -26.55 18.36 -6.46
CA GLY A 624 -27.80 17.90 -5.83
C GLY A 624 -28.42 16.68 -6.53
N ARG A 625 -27.60 15.74 -7.03
CA ARG A 625 -28.07 14.54 -7.75
C ARG A 625 -28.18 13.36 -6.80
N GLY A 626 -29.41 12.92 -6.52
CA GLY A 626 -29.64 11.81 -5.59
C GLY A 626 -29.43 12.16 -4.11
N THR A 627 -29.02 13.39 -3.80
CA THR A 627 -28.85 13.88 -2.44
C THR A 627 -29.13 15.38 -2.37
N LYS A 628 -29.28 15.91 -1.15
CA LYS A 628 -29.43 17.36 -0.95
C LYS A 628 -28.12 18.05 -1.33
N ALA A 629 -28.21 19.13 -2.10
CA ALA A 629 -27.04 19.87 -2.53
C ALA A 629 -26.25 20.46 -1.34
N ASP A 630 -24.94 20.33 -1.41
CA ASP A 630 -23.95 20.97 -0.54
C ASP A 630 -22.71 21.25 -1.40
N GLN A 631 -22.69 22.44 -2.00
CA GLN A 631 -21.67 22.84 -2.97
C GLN A 631 -20.28 22.90 -2.33
N GLN A 632 -20.19 23.41 -1.10
CA GLN A 632 -18.93 23.57 -0.40
C GLN A 632 -18.31 22.22 -0.02
N LEU A 633 -19.12 21.28 0.50
CA LEU A 633 -18.63 19.93 0.76
C LEU A 633 -18.31 19.20 -0.56
N GLY A 634 -19.17 19.33 -1.57
CA GLY A 634 -18.97 18.72 -2.87
C GLY A 634 -17.64 19.10 -3.52
N LEU A 635 -17.33 20.40 -3.53
CA LEU A 635 -16.08 20.94 -4.06
C LEU A 635 -14.86 20.41 -3.29
N ARG A 636 -14.92 20.41 -1.94
CA ARG A 636 -13.82 19.90 -1.11
C ARG A 636 -13.53 18.42 -1.35
N LEU A 637 -14.56 17.58 -1.49
CA LEU A 637 -14.37 16.15 -1.78
C LEU A 637 -13.74 15.92 -3.17
N MET A 638 -14.12 16.72 -4.17
CA MET A 638 -13.50 16.66 -5.50
C MET A 638 -12.04 17.11 -5.48
N LEU A 639 -11.70 18.15 -4.70
CA LEU A 639 -10.30 18.56 -4.49
C LEU A 639 -9.48 17.45 -3.82
N GLN A 640 -10.01 16.81 -2.78
CA GLN A 640 -9.35 15.65 -2.14
C GLN A 640 -9.16 14.47 -3.10
N ALA A 641 -10.13 14.21 -3.98
CA ALA A 641 -9.96 13.20 -5.03
C ALA A 641 -8.82 13.57 -5.99
N ALA A 642 -8.75 14.85 -6.41
CA ALA A 642 -7.67 15.35 -7.26
C ALA A 642 -6.30 15.26 -6.57
N ASP A 643 -6.23 15.51 -5.26
CA ASP A 643 -4.99 15.36 -4.47
C ASP A 643 -4.45 13.93 -4.44
N LEU A 644 -5.33 12.94 -4.60
CA LEU A 644 -5.00 11.52 -4.72
C LEU A 644 -4.73 11.10 -6.18
N GLY A 645 -4.68 12.05 -7.12
CA GLY A 645 -4.39 11.83 -8.53
C GLY A 645 -5.60 11.46 -9.39
N HIS A 646 -6.83 11.66 -8.91
CA HIS A 646 -8.05 11.30 -9.65
C HIS A 646 -8.35 12.27 -10.80
N THR A 647 -8.10 11.83 -12.03
CA THR A 647 -8.15 12.71 -13.21
C THR A 647 -9.56 13.14 -13.60
N TYR A 648 -10.61 12.34 -13.36
CA TYR A 648 -11.99 12.82 -13.60
C TYR A 648 -12.38 13.96 -12.64
N ALA A 649 -11.82 13.98 -11.43
CA ALA A 649 -12.05 15.10 -10.51
C ALA A 649 -11.32 16.35 -11.01
N MET A 650 -10.09 16.22 -11.51
CA MET A 650 -9.36 17.33 -12.15
C MET A 650 -10.14 17.89 -13.35
N ASN A 651 -10.69 17.02 -14.20
CA ASN A 651 -11.51 17.45 -15.33
C ASN A 651 -12.78 18.19 -14.90
N GLU A 652 -13.47 17.68 -13.87
CA GLU A 652 -14.69 18.29 -13.33
C GLU A 652 -14.37 19.65 -12.67
N LEU A 653 -13.30 19.74 -11.88
CA LEU A 653 -12.81 21.00 -11.29
C LEU A 653 -12.39 22.01 -12.36
N GLY A 654 -11.68 21.55 -13.38
CA GLY A 654 -11.32 22.36 -14.54
C GLY A 654 -12.55 22.95 -15.21
N TYR A 655 -13.60 22.14 -15.42
CA TYR A 655 -14.86 22.61 -15.97
C TYR A 655 -15.59 23.59 -15.05
N ILE A 656 -15.67 23.29 -13.75
CA ILE A 656 -16.34 24.12 -12.75
C ILE A 656 -15.74 25.52 -12.72
N PHE A 657 -14.42 25.65 -12.57
CA PHE A 657 -13.75 26.94 -12.47
C PHE A 657 -13.72 27.67 -13.81
N LEU A 658 -13.50 26.97 -14.93
CA LEU A 658 -13.50 27.58 -16.26
C LEU A 658 -14.85 28.25 -16.59
N ASN A 659 -15.96 27.68 -16.11
CA ASN A 659 -17.30 28.12 -16.47
C ASN A 659 -18.04 28.85 -15.34
N GLY A 660 -17.47 28.90 -14.13
CA GLY A 660 -18.16 29.47 -12.96
C GLY A 660 -19.43 28.71 -12.58
N VAL A 661 -19.39 27.38 -12.60
CA VAL A 661 -20.57 26.56 -12.26
C VAL A 661 -20.72 26.52 -10.74
N ASN A 662 -21.68 27.25 -10.17
CA ASN A 662 -21.89 27.40 -8.71
C ASN A 662 -20.73 28.06 -7.93
N VAL A 663 -19.72 28.58 -8.62
CA VAL A 663 -18.62 29.40 -8.08
C VAL A 663 -18.33 30.54 -9.07
N PRO A 664 -17.65 31.63 -8.68
CA PRO A 664 -17.18 32.61 -9.66
C PRO A 664 -16.30 31.95 -10.73
N ALA A 665 -16.45 32.35 -11.98
CA ALA A 665 -15.60 31.87 -13.07
C ALA A 665 -14.15 32.33 -12.84
N ASP A 666 -13.23 31.37 -12.90
CA ASP A 666 -11.78 31.58 -12.82
C ASP A 666 -11.13 30.68 -13.89
N PRO A 667 -11.04 31.17 -15.13
CA PRO A 667 -10.53 30.39 -16.25
C PRO A 667 -9.09 29.90 -16.08
N GLU A 668 -8.23 30.73 -15.49
CA GLU A 668 -6.83 30.37 -15.25
C GLU A 668 -6.74 29.20 -14.27
N ARG A 669 -7.48 29.27 -13.15
CA ARG A 669 -7.58 28.15 -12.20
C ARG A 669 -8.12 26.87 -12.84
N GLY A 670 -9.15 26.98 -13.68
CA GLY A 670 -9.72 25.84 -14.41
C GLY A 670 -8.70 25.18 -15.35
N ILE A 671 -7.91 26.00 -16.06
CA ILE A 671 -6.84 25.53 -16.95
C ILE A 671 -5.76 24.78 -16.17
N ARG A 672 -5.37 25.25 -14.97
CA ARG A 672 -4.39 24.55 -14.12
C ARG A 672 -4.80 23.12 -13.77
N PHE A 673 -6.08 22.87 -13.51
CA PHE A 673 -6.56 21.50 -13.29
C PHE A 673 -6.49 20.64 -14.55
N TYR A 674 -6.79 21.18 -15.73
CA TYR A 674 -6.56 20.45 -16.98
C TYR A 674 -5.07 20.19 -17.22
N GLU A 675 -4.19 21.15 -16.94
CA GLU A 675 -2.73 20.96 -17.03
C GLU A 675 -2.24 19.85 -16.08
N ALA A 676 -2.75 19.81 -14.84
CA ALA A 676 -2.46 18.73 -13.90
C ALA A 676 -2.90 17.36 -14.45
N GLY A 677 -4.10 17.27 -15.05
CA GLY A 677 -4.52 16.04 -15.72
C GLY A 677 -3.64 15.66 -16.93
N VAL A 678 -3.19 16.64 -17.72
CA VAL A 678 -2.27 16.44 -18.85
C VAL A 678 -0.91 15.92 -18.39
N GLN A 679 -0.39 16.35 -17.23
CA GLN A 679 0.85 15.81 -16.65
C GLN A 679 0.74 14.31 -16.33
N ARG A 680 -0.48 13.79 -16.12
CA ARG A 680 -0.78 12.36 -15.92
C ARG A 680 -1.13 11.63 -17.22
N ASN A 681 -0.96 12.29 -18.37
CA ASN A 681 -1.37 11.82 -19.70
C ASN A 681 -2.88 11.46 -19.76
N ASP A 682 -3.71 12.15 -18.98
CA ASP A 682 -5.15 11.92 -19.00
C ASP A 682 -5.75 12.40 -20.32
N ILE A 683 -6.37 11.48 -21.05
CA ILE A 683 -6.88 11.72 -22.40
C ILE A 683 -8.01 12.77 -22.42
N TYR A 684 -8.84 12.84 -21.38
CA TYR A 684 -9.91 13.84 -21.29
C TYR A 684 -9.35 15.22 -20.99
N SER A 685 -8.35 15.32 -20.14
CA SER A 685 -7.65 16.57 -19.83
C SER A 685 -6.93 17.12 -21.05
N LEU A 686 -6.27 16.24 -21.84
CA LEU A 686 -5.68 16.61 -23.13
C LEU A 686 -6.74 17.20 -24.07
N ASN A 687 -7.88 16.52 -24.26
CA ASN A 687 -8.97 17.00 -25.10
C ASN A 687 -9.59 18.31 -24.58
N ASN A 688 -9.80 18.43 -23.27
CA ASN A 688 -10.42 19.62 -22.67
C ASN A 688 -9.50 20.84 -22.75
N LEU A 689 -8.20 20.66 -22.53
CA LEU A 689 -7.21 21.71 -22.72
C LEU A 689 -7.05 22.09 -24.19
N ALA A 690 -7.14 21.13 -25.11
CA ALA A 690 -7.16 21.41 -26.54
C ALA A 690 -8.37 22.26 -26.94
N LEU A 691 -9.55 22.01 -26.36
CA LEU A 691 -10.76 22.83 -26.59
C LEU A 691 -10.59 24.26 -26.06
N VAL A 692 -9.90 24.45 -24.93
CA VAL A 692 -9.54 25.78 -24.42
C VAL A 692 -8.73 26.55 -25.46
N TYR A 693 -7.62 25.97 -25.95
CA TYR A 693 -6.75 26.64 -26.91
C TYR A 693 -7.36 26.77 -28.31
N ARG A 694 -8.25 25.87 -28.71
CA ARG A 694 -8.96 25.95 -30.00
C ARG A 694 -9.95 27.11 -30.04
N PHE A 695 -10.65 27.38 -28.94
CA PHE A 695 -11.74 28.37 -28.91
C PHE A 695 -11.38 29.65 -28.15
N GLY A 696 -10.14 29.76 -27.65
CA GLY A 696 -9.70 30.91 -26.87
C GLY A 696 -10.47 31.09 -25.55
N LYS A 697 -10.92 29.99 -24.93
CA LYS A 697 -11.79 30.04 -23.74
C LYS A 697 -10.95 30.11 -22.47
N GLY A 698 -10.71 31.32 -21.96
CA GLY A 698 -9.94 31.53 -20.73
C GLY A 698 -8.43 31.67 -20.91
N ALA A 699 -7.93 31.33 -22.09
CA ALA A 699 -6.58 31.62 -22.57
C ALA A 699 -6.66 32.08 -24.03
N PRO A 700 -5.64 32.78 -24.56
CA PRO A 700 -5.58 33.10 -25.98
C PRO A 700 -5.68 31.84 -26.85
N GLU A 701 -6.26 31.99 -28.04
CA GLU A 701 -6.29 30.92 -29.03
C GLU A 701 -4.87 30.51 -29.42
N ASP A 702 -4.61 29.21 -29.46
CA ASP A 702 -3.35 28.61 -29.87
C ASP A 702 -3.64 27.31 -30.63
N LEU A 703 -3.90 27.46 -31.94
CA LEU A 703 -4.32 26.34 -32.80
C LEU A 703 -3.23 25.27 -32.97
N PRO A 704 -1.92 25.59 -33.11
CA PRO A 704 -0.87 24.58 -33.09
C PRO A 704 -0.86 23.76 -31.80
N LYS A 705 -1.00 24.40 -30.63
CA LYS A 705 -1.08 23.70 -29.35
C LYS A 705 -2.35 22.86 -29.22
N ALA A 706 -3.49 23.36 -29.70
CA ALA A 706 -4.72 22.59 -29.75
C ALA A 706 -4.58 21.34 -30.63
N LEU A 707 -3.94 21.47 -31.81
CA LEU A 707 -3.68 20.36 -32.72
C LEU A 707 -2.81 19.28 -32.06
N ASP A 708 -1.71 19.65 -31.41
CA ASP A 708 -0.84 18.73 -30.64
C ASP A 708 -1.64 17.97 -29.56
N LEU A 709 -2.36 18.72 -28.72
CA LEU A 709 -3.11 18.14 -27.60
C LEU A 709 -4.23 17.21 -28.07
N PHE A 710 -4.98 17.57 -29.13
CA PHE A 710 -5.98 16.67 -29.72
C PHE A 710 -5.33 15.43 -30.33
N THR A 711 -4.16 15.56 -30.96
CA THR A 711 -3.43 14.43 -31.55
C THR A 711 -3.02 13.45 -30.45
N ARG A 712 -2.39 13.93 -29.38
CA ARG A 712 -2.02 13.12 -28.22
C ARG A 712 -3.22 12.49 -27.51
N ALA A 713 -4.33 13.24 -27.37
CA ALA A 713 -5.58 12.69 -26.85
C ALA A 713 -6.09 11.54 -27.73
N SER A 714 -6.08 11.74 -29.06
CA SER A 714 -6.49 10.75 -30.04
C SER A 714 -5.61 9.49 -30.01
N GLU A 715 -4.29 9.64 -29.93
CA GLU A 715 -3.33 8.54 -29.77
C GLU A 715 -3.56 7.75 -28.48
N GLY A 716 -3.88 8.44 -27.37
CA GLY A 716 -4.28 7.83 -26.10
C GLY A 716 -5.67 7.16 -26.12
N GLY A 717 -6.42 7.26 -27.22
CA GLY A 717 -7.71 6.61 -27.39
C GLY A 717 -8.93 7.47 -27.08
N GLN A 718 -8.78 8.78 -26.86
CA GLN A 718 -9.91 9.67 -26.56
C GLN A 718 -10.98 9.62 -27.67
N PRO A 719 -12.29 9.54 -27.33
CA PRO A 719 -13.33 9.29 -28.31
C PRO A 719 -13.68 10.47 -29.23
N TYR A 720 -13.64 11.70 -28.71
CA TYR A 720 -14.04 12.94 -29.38
C TYR A 720 -12.90 13.71 -30.07
N ALA A 721 -11.65 13.47 -29.67
CA ALA A 721 -10.46 14.15 -30.18
C ALA A 721 -10.24 13.90 -31.68
N PRO A 722 -10.40 12.66 -32.22
CA PRO A 722 -10.38 12.46 -33.66
C PRO A 722 -11.41 13.32 -34.39
N THR A 723 -12.63 13.45 -33.87
CA THR A 723 -13.65 14.31 -34.49
C THR A 723 -13.24 15.77 -34.48
N ASN A 724 -12.64 16.25 -33.39
CA ASN A 724 -12.12 17.61 -33.32
C ASN A 724 -11.01 17.86 -34.34
N LEU A 725 -10.07 16.92 -34.53
CA LEU A 725 -9.05 16.96 -35.58
C LEU A 725 -9.67 16.95 -36.97
N GLY A 726 -10.64 16.07 -37.20
CA GLY A 726 -11.36 15.96 -38.46
C GLY A 726 -12.03 17.27 -38.86
N ARG A 727 -12.65 17.97 -37.90
CA ARG A 727 -13.20 19.31 -38.13
C ARG A 727 -12.13 20.36 -38.42
N MET A 728 -10.98 20.31 -37.75
CA MET A 728 -9.87 21.24 -38.03
C MET A 728 -9.34 21.09 -39.45
N TYR A 729 -9.12 19.84 -39.91
CA TYR A 729 -8.71 19.57 -41.30
C TYR A 729 -9.82 19.87 -42.31
N ARG A 730 -11.09 19.61 -41.99
CA ARG A 730 -12.21 19.93 -42.89
C ARG A 730 -12.30 21.44 -43.13
N ASP A 731 -12.18 22.21 -42.05
CA ASP A 731 -12.47 23.65 -42.05
C ASP A 731 -11.20 24.51 -42.26
N GLY A 732 -10.01 23.90 -42.30
CA GLY A 732 -8.72 24.59 -42.44
C GLY A 732 -8.35 25.43 -41.20
N ILE A 733 -8.72 24.98 -40.00
CA ILE A 733 -8.51 25.70 -38.74
C ILE A 733 -7.18 25.24 -38.12
N GLY A 734 -6.15 26.10 -38.15
CA GLY A 734 -4.83 25.80 -37.59
C GLY A 734 -3.96 24.87 -38.44
N VAL A 735 -4.54 24.32 -39.52
CA VAL A 735 -3.92 23.45 -40.51
C VAL A 735 -4.47 23.78 -41.89
N ALA A 736 -3.77 23.37 -42.96
CA ALA A 736 -4.33 23.46 -44.30
C ALA A 736 -5.57 22.56 -44.42
N ALA A 737 -6.60 23.02 -45.11
CA ALA A 737 -7.79 22.22 -45.33
C ALA A 737 -7.47 20.96 -46.14
N ASP A 738 -7.85 19.80 -45.62
CA ASP A 738 -7.64 18.49 -46.24
C ASP A 738 -8.84 17.58 -45.94
N LYS A 739 -9.71 17.40 -46.94
CA LYS A 739 -10.90 16.55 -46.81
C LYS A 739 -10.58 15.07 -46.64
N ALA A 740 -9.49 14.59 -47.23
CA ALA A 740 -9.11 13.18 -47.12
C ALA A 740 -8.60 12.89 -45.71
N GLU A 741 -7.80 13.79 -45.15
CA GLU A 741 -7.33 13.68 -43.77
C GLU A 741 -8.48 13.87 -42.77
N ALA A 742 -9.37 14.84 -43.03
CA ALA A 742 -10.60 15.01 -42.26
C ALA A 742 -11.44 13.72 -42.23
N ALA A 743 -11.64 13.08 -43.39
CA ALA A 743 -12.37 11.82 -43.47
C ALA A 743 -11.75 10.74 -42.57
N LYS A 744 -10.43 10.53 -42.60
CA LYS A 744 -9.75 9.53 -41.74
C LYS A 744 -10.00 9.79 -40.25
N TRP A 745 -9.84 11.03 -39.81
CA TRP A 745 -10.04 11.40 -38.40
C TRP A 745 -11.50 11.26 -37.96
N LEU A 746 -12.45 11.67 -38.80
CA LEU A 746 -13.88 11.52 -38.53
C LEU A 746 -14.32 10.04 -38.50
N GLU A 747 -13.76 9.20 -39.38
CA GLU A 747 -13.96 7.75 -39.35
C GLU A 747 -13.46 7.15 -38.05
N MET A 748 -12.25 7.51 -37.61
CA MET A 748 -11.71 7.05 -36.34
C MET A 748 -12.61 7.45 -35.15
N GLY A 749 -13.10 8.68 -35.11
CA GLY A 749 -14.05 9.13 -34.07
C GLY A 749 -15.35 8.33 -34.10
N ALA A 750 -15.91 8.13 -35.29
CA ALA A 750 -17.12 7.33 -35.51
C ALA A 750 -16.95 5.87 -35.04
N GLU A 751 -15.82 5.25 -35.37
CA GLU A 751 -15.49 3.88 -34.98
C GLU A 751 -15.32 3.74 -33.47
N ARG A 752 -14.76 4.77 -32.82
CA ARG A 752 -14.69 4.82 -31.35
C ARG A 752 -16.05 4.97 -30.70
N GLY A 753 -17.03 5.57 -31.38
CA GLY A 753 -18.41 5.72 -30.90
C GLY A 753 -18.89 7.16 -30.84
N ASP A 754 -18.08 8.12 -31.28
CA ASP A 754 -18.51 9.52 -31.35
C ASP A 754 -19.53 9.70 -32.48
N TYR A 755 -20.79 9.93 -32.09
CA TYR A 755 -21.87 10.16 -33.02
C TYR A 755 -21.65 11.43 -33.86
N TRP A 756 -20.94 12.44 -33.34
CA TRP A 756 -20.61 13.63 -34.12
C TRP A 756 -19.61 13.31 -35.22
N GLY A 757 -18.59 12.50 -34.92
CA GLY A 757 -17.66 11.99 -35.91
C GLY A 757 -18.37 11.23 -37.03
N ALA A 758 -19.31 10.35 -36.66
CA ALA A 758 -20.13 9.63 -37.63
C ALA A 758 -21.02 10.58 -38.47
N LEU A 759 -21.65 11.56 -37.84
CA LEU A 759 -22.50 12.53 -38.55
C LEU A 759 -21.68 13.41 -39.51
N ASP A 760 -20.58 14.00 -39.04
CA ASP A 760 -19.70 14.83 -39.84
C ASP A 760 -19.05 14.03 -40.97
N ARG A 761 -18.70 12.76 -40.72
CA ARG A 761 -18.20 11.87 -41.77
C ARG A 761 -19.23 11.61 -42.87
N ALA A 762 -20.48 11.43 -42.48
CA ALA A 762 -21.60 11.22 -43.40
C ALA A 762 -21.91 12.48 -44.21
N ILE A 763 -21.87 13.65 -43.58
CA ILE A 763 -22.05 14.96 -44.24
C ILE A 763 -20.93 15.18 -45.25
N LEU A 764 -19.67 14.99 -44.86
CA LEU A 764 -18.52 15.16 -45.75
C LEU A 764 -18.62 14.25 -46.99
N ALA A 765 -18.97 12.98 -46.81
CA ALA A 765 -19.21 12.06 -47.94
C ALA A 765 -20.38 12.49 -48.83
N LYS A 766 -21.41 13.11 -48.25
CA LYS A 766 -22.57 13.59 -49.02
C LYS A 766 -22.25 14.88 -49.79
N GLU A 767 -21.42 15.76 -49.24
CA GLU A 767 -20.95 16.97 -49.93
C GLU A 767 -20.05 16.61 -51.11
N ASP A 768 -19.25 15.55 -50.96
CA ASP A 768 -18.41 14.99 -52.02
C ASP A 768 -19.16 13.98 -52.92
N ALA A 769 -20.50 13.96 -52.94
CA ALA A 769 -21.35 12.99 -53.66
C ALA A 769 -21.30 13.10 -55.20
N ALA A 770 -20.10 13.20 -55.76
CA ALA A 770 -19.79 13.09 -57.17
C ALA A 770 -20.01 11.66 -57.69
N ASP A 771 -20.06 10.63 -56.83
CA ASP A 771 -20.28 9.23 -57.21
C ASP A 771 -21.18 8.42 -56.24
N ALA A 772 -21.55 7.21 -56.69
CA ALA A 772 -22.42 6.30 -55.94
C ALA A 772 -21.77 5.75 -54.66
N ASP A 773 -20.44 5.65 -54.60
CA ASP A 773 -19.72 5.12 -53.44
C ASP A 773 -19.68 6.12 -52.28
N SER A 774 -19.65 7.42 -52.58
CA SER A 774 -19.79 8.50 -51.60
C SER A 774 -21.16 8.47 -50.91
N LEU A 775 -22.24 8.17 -51.66
CA LEU A 775 -23.59 8.00 -51.09
C LEU A 775 -23.73 6.73 -50.24
N VAL A 776 -23.03 5.65 -50.60
CA VAL A 776 -22.96 4.41 -49.79
C VAL A 776 -22.27 4.70 -48.47
N THR A 777 -21.15 5.43 -48.51
CA THR A 777 -20.43 5.88 -47.32
C THR A 777 -21.30 6.78 -46.44
N ALA A 778 -21.99 7.76 -47.02
CA ALA A 778 -22.92 8.62 -46.29
C ALA A 778 -24.03 7.80 -45.60
N ALA A 779 -24.65 6.84 -46.30
CA ALA A 779 -25.68 5.97 -45.72
C ALA A 779 -25.14 5.13 -44.55
N ARG A 780 -23.93 4.59 -44.66
CA ARG A 780 -23.27 3.83 -43.58
C ARG A 780 -23.11 4.69 -42.33
N TYR A 781 -22.55 5.89 -42.47
CA TYR A 781 -22.23 6.73 -41.33
C TYR A 781 -23.44 7.47 -40.75
N PHE A 782 -24.47 7.82 -41.53
CA PHE A 782 -25.75 8.29 -40.95
C PHE A 782 -26.46 7.18 -40.14
N ALA A 783 -26.40 5.93 -40.60
CA ALA A 783 -26.93 4.79 -39.86
C ALA A 783 -26.15 4.57 -38.55
N LEU A 784 -24.82 4.64 -38.60
CA LEU A 784 -23.96 4.55 -37.43
C LEU A 784 -24.21 5.70 -36.45
N ALA A 785 -24.23 6.96 -36.91
CA ALA A 785 -24.53 8.13 -36.08
C ALA A 785 -25.87 7.99 -35.35
N THR A 786 -26.88 7.46 -36.03
CA THR A 786 -28.19 7.17 -35.42
C THR A 786 -28.11 6.04 -34.38
N ALA A 787 -27.24 5.04 -34.60
CA ALA A 787 -27.08 3.85 -33.77
C ALA A 787 -26.31 4.09 -32.46
N VAL A 788 -25.23 4.87 -32.51
CA VAL A 788 -24.34 5.14 -31.35
C VAL A 788 -24.73 6.37 -30.54
N ASN A 789 -25.77 7.10 -30.96
CA ASN A 789 -26.23 8.30 -30.29
C ASN A 789 -26.73 8.05 -28.85
N MET A 790 -26.32 8.90 -27.90
CA MET A 790 -26.73 8.83 -26.50
C MET A 790 -28.22 9.20 -26.28
N PRO A 791 -28.93 8.58 -25.31
CA PRO A 791 -30.27 9.00 -24.94
C PRO A 791 -30.33 10.47 -24.49
N GLY A 792 -31.24 11.26 -25.06
CA GLY A 792 -31.45 12.67 -24.66
C GLY A 792 -30.58 13.72 -25.36
N SER A 793 -29.72 13.34 -26.32
CA SER A 793 -28.82 14.27 -27.05
C SER A 793 -29.51 15.21 -28.07
N GLY A 794 -30.82 15.08 -28.30
CA GLY A 794 -31.58 16.01 -29.13
C GLY A 794 -31.43 15.84 -30.65
N ASP A 795 -31.26 16.97 -31.34
CA ASP A 795 -31.33 17.20 -32.80
C ASP A 795 -30.44 16.29 -33.68
N PRO A 796 -29.19 15.94 -33.30
CA PRO A 796 -28.27 15.21 -34.19
C PRO A 796 -28.75 13.82 -34.60
N LYS A 797 -29.44 13.11 -33.70
CA LYS A 797 -30.07 11.81 -34.02
C LYS A 797 -31.17 11.97 -35.05
N ASN A 798 -31.99 13.01 -34.87
CA ASN A 798 -33.10 13.30 -35.77
C ASN A 798 -32.56 13.74 -37.13
N GLN A 799 -31.50 14.55 -37.14
CA GLN A 799 -30.76 14.97 -38.33
C GLN A 799 -30.18 13.76 -39.08
N ALA A 800 -29.44 12.88 -38.40
CA ALA A 800 -28.85 11.69 -39.01
C ALA A 800 -29.92 10.75 -39.58
N LYS A 801 -31.00 10.49 -38.82
CA LYS A 801 -32.10 9.63 -39.26
C LYS A 801 -32.87 10.24 -40.44
N ALA A 802 -33.12 11.54 -40.41
CA ALA A 802 -33.78 12.25 -41.52
C ALA A 802 -32.91 12.25 -42.78
N ALA A 803 -31.60 12.50 -42.63
CA ALA A 803 -30.65 12.46 -43.73
C ALA A 803 -30.52 11.05 -44.33
N LEU A 804 -30.46 10.00 -43.51
CA LEU A 804 -30.47 8.61 -43.96
C LEU A 804 -31.72 8.29 -44.79
N LYS A 805 -32.90 8.72 -44.31
CA LYS A 805 -34.17 8.50 -45.01
C LYS A 805 -34.18 9.13 -46.40
N ALA A 806 -33.55 10.30 -46.55
CA ALA A 806 -33.47 11.03 -47.81
C ALA A 806 -32.48 10.43 -48.84
N LEU A 807 -31.64 9.45 -48.46
CA LEU A 807 -30.68 8.83 -49.38
C LEU A 807 -31.33 7.78 -50.30
N PRO A 808 -30.77 7.56 -51.52
CA PRO A 808 -31.28 6.57 -52.46
C PRO A 808 -31.28 5.14 -51.89
N ASN A 809 -32.34 4.38 -52.17
CA ASN A 809 -32.45 2.98 -51.72
C ASN A 809 -31.32 2.08 -52.27
N ALA A 810 -30.75 2.40 -53.43
CA ALA A 810 -29.63 1.64 -54.00
C ALA A 810 -28.39 1.69 -53.09
N ALA A 811 -28.01 2.88 -52.61
CA ALA A 811 -26.91 3.05 -51.67
C ALA A 811 -27.20 2.32 -50.35
N LYS A 812 -28.42 2.48 -49.82
CA LYS A 812 -28.85 1.83 -48.58
C LYS A 812 -28.80 0.29 -48.64
N LYS A 813 -29.21 -0.31 -49.75
CA LYS A 813 -29.14 -1.77 -49.94
C LYS A 813 -27.70 -2.29 -49.97
N LYS A 814 -26.77 -1.57 -50.64
CA LYS A 814 -25.34 -1.94 -50.65
C LYS A 814 -24.73 -1.89 -49.24
N VAL A 815 -25.11 -0.91 -48.42
CA VAL A 815 -24.72 -0.87 -47.00
C VAL A 815 -25.31 -2.04 -46.22
N GLU A 816 -26.60 -2.37 -46.43
CA GLU A 816 -27.26 -3.51 -45.77
C GLU A 816 -26.52 -4.82 -46.05
N GLU A 817 -26.21 -5.08 -47.33
CA GLU A 817 -25.45 -6.26 -47.76
C GLU A 817 -24.07 -6.32 -47.09
N THR A 818 -23.34 -5.20 -47.07
CA THR A 818 -22.00 -5.11 -46.49
C THR A 818 -22.01 -5.35 -44.98
N LEU A 819 -22.88 -4.64 -44.24
CA LEU A 819 -22.95 -4.79 -42.78
C LEU A 819 -23.51 -6.15 -42.35
N ALA A 820 -24.44 -6.72 -43.12
CA ALA A 820 -24.94 -8.06 -42.84
C ALA A 820 -23.83 -9.11 -43.00
N ALA A 821 -22.97 -8.98 -44.02
CA ALA A 821 -21.84 -9.90 -44.25
C ALA A 821 -20.81 -9.90 -43.11
N GLU A 822 -20.69 -8.81 -42.34
CA GLU A 822 -19.82 -8.74 -41.15
C GLU A 822 -20.37 -9.55 -39.95
N LEU A 823 -21.63 -9.97 -39.98
CA LEU A 823 -22.31 -10.69 -38.89
C LEU A 823 -22.58 -12.16 -39.26
N THR A 824 -22.45 -13.04 -38.29
CA THR A 824 -22.86 -14.45 -38.42
C THR A 824 -24.37 -14.58 -38.55
N ALA A 825 -24.85 -15.72 -39.08
CA ALA A 825 -26.28 -15.99 -39.20
C ALA A 825 -27.02 -15.92 -37.84
N GLN A 826 -26.36 -16.31 -36.75
CA GLN A 826 -26.92 -16.24 -35.40
C GLN A 826 -27.03 -14.80 -34.90
N GLU A 827 -26.00 -13.98 -35.09
CA GLU A 827 -26.00 -12.55 -34.75
C GLU A 827 -27.09 -11.80 -35.53
N GLN A 828 -27.22 -12.09 -36.83
CA GLN A 828 -28.26 -11.48 -37.67
C GLN A 828 -29.68 -11.88 -37.22
N LYS A 829 -29.88 -13.15 -36.80
CA LYS A 829 -31.17 -13.66 -36.32
C LYS A 829 -31.56 -13.08 -34.97
N ALA A 830 -30.59 -12.66 -34.15
CA ALA A 830 -30.83 -12.01 -32.86
C ALA A 830 -31.32 -10.55 -33.01
N LEU A 831 -31.16 -9.93 -34.17
CA LEU A 831 -31.64 -8.56 -34.43
C LEU A 831 -33.17 -8.47 -34.46
N PRO A 832 -33.78 -7.41 -33.91
CA PRO A 832 -35.23 -7.22 -33.96
C PRO A 832 -35.75 -7.12 -35.39
N LYS A 833 -36.83 -7.84 -35.71
CA LYS A 833 -37.44 -7.78 -37.06
C LYS A 833 -37.99 -6.38 -37.35
N THR A 834 -37.76 -5.87 -38.55
CA THR A 834 -38.29 -4.59 -39.03
C THR A 834 -38.59 -4.63 -40.53
N LYS A 835 -39.58 -3.86 -40.98
CA LYS A 835 -39.92 -3.67 -42.41
C LYS A 835 -39.26 -2.41 -43.01
N SER A 836 -38.66 -1.58 -42.16
CA SER A 836 -38.01 -0.33 -42.54
C SER A 836 -36.54 -0.60 -42.87
N LEU A 837 -36.13 -0.34 -44.11
CA LEU A 837 -34.73 -0.46 -44.53
C LEU A 837 -33.82 0.44 -43.67
N ASP A 838 -34.28 1.64 -43.32
CA ASP A 838 -33.52 2.59 -42.50
C ASP A 838 -33.31 2.04 -41.07
N ASP A 839 -34.36 1.50 -40.43
CA ASP A 839 -34.23 0.91 -39.09
C ASP A 839 -33.38 -0.37 -39.14
N ARG A 840 -33.46 -1.15 -40.22
CA ARG A 840 -32.62 -2.33 -40.45
C ARG A 840 -31.13 -1.93 -40.53
N LEU A 841 -30.81 -0.86 -41.27
CA LEU A 841 -29.45 -0.33 -41.34
C LEU A 841 -28.93 0.13 -39.98
N VAL A 842 -29.74 0.86 -39.20
CA VAL A 842 -29.34 1.30 -37.85
C VAL A 842 -29.05 0.10 -36.94
N GLN A 843 -29.86 -0.96 -37.00
CA GLN A 843 -29.63 -2.19 -36.24
C GLN A 843 -28.34 -2.91 -36.65
N LEU A 844 -28.10 -3.04 -37.96
CA LEU A 844 -26.89 -3.66 -38.50
C LEU A 844 -25.63 -2.84 -38.16
N ALA A 845 -25.70 -1.51 -38.30
CA ALA A 845 -24.62 -0.61 -37.93
C ALA A 845 -24.30 -0.72 -36.43
N LYS A 846 -25.33 -0.78 -35.57
CA LYS A 846 -25.13 -1.00 -34.13
C LYS A 846 -24.46 -2.35 -33.85
N ALA A 847 -24.96 -3.44 -34.44
CA ALA A 847 -24.45 -4.78 -34.15
C ALA A 847 -23.02 -4.99 -34.66
N THR A 848 -22.71 -4.51 -35.86
CA THR A 848 -21.34 -4.54 -36.40
C THR A 848 -20.39 -3.68 -35.56
N TRP A 849 -20.81 -2.48 -35.17
CA TRP A 849 -20.05 -1.64 -34.24
C TRP A 849 -19.81 -2.36 -32.91
N VAL A 850 -20.85 -2.89 -32.25
CA VAL A 850 -20.73 -3.63 -30.98
C VAL A 850 -19.82 -4.86 -31.09
N LYS A 851 -19.87 -5.57 -32.23
CA LYS A 851 -19.03 -6.74 -32.53
C LYS A 851 -17.55 -6.40 -32.65
N ARG A 852 -17.23 -5.21 -33.20
CA ARG A 852 -15.86 -4.68 -33.26
C ARG A 852 -15.29 -4.29 -31.89
N ASN A 853 -16.08 -4.45 -30.82
CA ASN A 853 -15.71 -4.16 -29.44
C ASN A 853 -15.10 -2.76 -29.25
N PRO A 854 -15.88 -1.71 -29.58
CA PRO A 854 -15.43 -0.34 -29.50
C PRO A 854 -15.27 0.06 -28.04
N ARG A 855 -14.49 1.11 -27.78
CA ARG A 855 -14.16 1.64 -26.44
C ARG A 855 -15.37 2.28 -25.75
N TYR A 856 -16.38 1.49 -25.41
CA TYR A 856 -17.63 1.97 -24.78
C TYR A 856 -17.42 2.48 -23.35
N ASP A 857 -16.31 2.12 -22.71
CA ASP A 857 -15.86 2.62 -21.40
C ASP A 857 -15.53 4.12 -21.42
N LEU A 858 -15.35 4.70 -22.61
CA LEU A 858 -15.01 6.11 -22.81
C LEU A 858 -16.23 7.02 -23.03
N PHE A 859 -17.45 6.46 -22.96
CA PHE A 859 -18.73 7.12 -23.20
C PHE A 859 -19.67 6.91 -22.02
#